data_AF-A0A3M7L4I7-F1
#
_entry.id   AF-A0A3M7L4I7-F1
#
_cell.length_a   1.000
_cell.length_b   1.000
_cell.length_c   1.000
_cell.angle_alpha   90.00
_cell.angle_beta   90.00
_cell.angle_gamma   90.00
#
_symmetry.space_group_name_H-M   'P 1'
#
loop_
_entity.id
_entity.type
_entity.pdbx_description
1 polymer ?
#
loop_
_entity_poly.entity_id
_entity_poly.type
_entity_poly.pdbx_seq_one_letter_code
_entity_poly.pdbx_strand_id
1 'polypeptide(L)'
;ALLALVPGVKDVHLDKAMRRELALPSPEPVEPLDGGLVRKRPGRLQTRPTIGLWEDDSADMAYGRELLAAAGPTLPVRLGADKIWEQGHSGKGIKMGVFDTGIRGNHSHLRNIKERTNWTLEPTLEDGLGHGSFVAGVIAGIDPECPGLAPDIDMHFFRVFTNDQVSYTSWFLDAFNYAIASSMDIVNLSIGGPDHLDAPFVEKVAEVTSAGIIMISAIGNDGPFYGTLNNPADQADVIGVGGIDFSDRIAPFSSRGLTSWDFPRGVGHFKPDVVAYGKDVRGSHMREGCRSLSGTSVASPVVAGAVGLLASTMRSKAGGRLNPAAMKQALLRGAARLPGVPAAEQGAGRIDLAAAAAALAELESAPRASVHPEALDLADCPYMWPYCGQPLYAEAMPTLVNLTILNGAGLVGRLEGSPVYVPTDEPGRALDVQFEASEVLWPWSGYLALYIRPDDALLEATAHGEVRLTVVSAPGPGEKEDRRSDIVVPLTVPIIPTPPRKKRILWDQYHSIAYPPAYIPRDDLTTRQDILDWHGDHPYNNFHGMLDHLRCYGALLIVDSEEEFYKEEIQKLRQDVDLSGLGLIVFADWYDLETMKGVRFYDDNTRSWWEAATGGANVPALNDLLQPFGIGLGGPVLEGTMELPGGESVALQSGTAVMAAPQGAWLYTATTPGVKGKGPGVATAALALLRSGMGTVSVFGDSNCLDSSHQKAACWGLLDGLLAFAGGEPEGLSHADGALGQAHGSLAGLPARNPDYDFKLVSRVLTEPLRCYPNGAAGLPGALPIPGPRPGPEPRKGDGGSETLDSRLRDVAAQANASAEAGEGEASKHYVRQHPSLLPAISTGYSNAALGLAVAGVALLMALILARRRSAKGAVLPPKTRSLGGISGARRRSVTNVAS
;
A
#
# COMPACT_ATOMS: atom_id res chain seq x y z
N ALA A 1 32.61 -3.08 -18.40
CA ALA A 1 33.56 -2.15 -19.06
C ALA A 1 33.94 -0.95 -18.18
N LEU A 2 33.00 -0.33 -17.45
CA LEU A 2 33.27 0.82 -16.56
C LEU A 2 34.09 0.51 -15.28
N LEU A 3 34.18 -0.75 -14.84
CA LEU A 3 34.95 -1.17 -13.66
C LEU A 3 36.48 -1.21 -13.84
N ALA A 4 36.99 -1.10 -15.08
CA ALA A 4 38.42 -1.22 -15.37
C ALA A 4 39.22 0.10 -15.24
N LEU A 5 38.57 1.21 -14.85
CA LEU A 5 39.18 2.55 -14.78
C LEU A 5 39.56 2.98 -13.35
N VAL A 6 39.46 2.09 -12.35
CA VAL A 6 39.85 2.37 -10.96
C VAL A 6 41.31 1.93 -10.73
N PRO A 7 42.25 2.84 -10.42
CA PRO A 7 43.61 2.45 -10.08
C PRO A 7 43.62 1.69 -8.75
N GLY A 8 44.05 0.42 -8.76
CA GLY A 8 44.18 -0.41 -7.55
C GLY A 8 43.40 -1.72 -7.57
N VAL A 9 42.55 -1.96 -8.57
CA VAL A 9 41.86 -3.24 -8.74
C VAL A 9 42.76 -4.19 -9.52
N LYS A 10 43.60 -4.96 -8.81
CA LYS A 10 44.19 -6.18 -9.34
C LYS A 10 43.29 -7.33 -8.89
N ASP A 11 42.87 -8.15 -9.86
CA ASP A 11 42.12 -9.40 -9.68
C ASP A 11 40.58 -9.27 -9.55
N VAL A 12 39.92 -8.81 -10.62
CA VAL A 12 38.53 -9.18 -10.88
C VAL A 12 38.52 -10.47 -11.69
N HIS A 13 38.25 -11.59 -11.04
CA HIS A 13 37.89 -12.82 -11.75
C HIS A 13 36.41 -12.78 -12.11
N LEU A 14 36.12 -12.61 -13.41
CA LEU A 14 34.80 -12.86 -13.98
C LEU A 14 34.50 -14.35 -13.84
N ASP A 15 33.48 -14.68 -13.05
CA ASP A 15 32.92 -16.02 -12.99
C ASP A 15 32.39 -16.40 -14.38
N LYS A 16 32.91 -17.50 -14.93
CA LYS A 16 32.66 -17.91 -16.33
C LYS A 16 31.32 -18.65 -16.50
N ALA A 17 30.50 -18.73 -15.45
CA ALA A 17 29.19 -19.41 -15.50
C ALA A 17 28.04 -18.56 -16.08
N MET A 18 28.24 -17.27 -16.41
CA MET A 18 27.24 -16.48 -17.14
C MET A 18 27.83 -15.80 -18.36
N ARG A 19 27.57 -16.39 -19.53
CA ARG A 19 27.58 -15.64 -20.80
C ARG A 19 26.13 -15.45 -21.25
N ARG A 20 25.65 -14.21 -21.18
CA ARG A 20 24.47 -13.78 -21.93
C ARG A 20 24.96 -13.34 -23.31
N GLU A 21 24.86 -14.22 -24.31
CA GLU A 21 24.93 -13.81 -25.71
C GLU A 21 23.61 -13.11 -26.05
N LEU A 22 23.64 -11.79 -26.14
CA LEU A 22 22.58 -10.98 -26.73
C LEU A 22 22.60 -11.17 -28.25
N ALA A 23 22.05 -12.28 -28.74
CA ALA A 23 21.59 -12.39 -30.11
C ALA A 23 20.14 -11.88 -30.14
N LEU A 24 19.97 -10.58 -30.39
CA LEU A 24 18.68 -10.00 -30.72
C LEU A 24 18.33 -10.41 -32.16
N PRO A 25 17.27 -11.19 -32.42
CA PRO A 25 16.66 -11.16 -33.74
C PRO A 25 16.07 -9.76 -33.95
N SER A 26 16.26 -9.21 -35.14
CA SER A 26 15.72 -7.92 -35.57
C SER A 26 14.22 -7.80 -35.22
N PRO A 27 13.77 -6.65 -34.68
CA PRO A 27 12.39 -6.49 -34.25
C PRO A 27 11.49 -6.39 -35.48
N GLU A 28 10.62 -7.39 -35.67
CA GLU A 28 9.29 -7.07 -36.19
C GLU A 28 8.56 -6.22 -35.12
N PRO A 29 7.77 -5.22 -35.51
CA PRO A 29 7.12 -4.33 -34.56
C PRO A 29 6.10 -5.12 -33.75
N VAL A 30 6.45 -5.45 -32.52
CA VAL A 30 5.51 -5.93 -31.51
C VAL A 30 4.81 -4.68 -30.97
N GLU A 31 3.50 -4.60 -31.21
CA GLU A 31 2.66 -3.56 -30.62
C GLU A 31 2.73 -3.64 -29.08
N PRO A 32 2.72 -2.50 -28.37
CA PRO A 32 2.73 -2.49 -26.91
C PRO A 32 1.49 -3.21 -26.36
N LEU A 33 1.67 -3.98 -25.30
CA LEU A 33 0.59 -4.48 -24.46
C LEU A 33 -0.24 -3.29 -23.97
N ASP A 34 -1.43 -3.13 -24.54
CA ASP A 34 -2.44 -2.16 -24.13
C ASP A 34 -3.07 -2.64 -22.83
N GLY A 35 -2.66 -2.02 -21.74
CA GLY A 35 -3.27 -2.08 -20.42
C GLY A 35 -2.92 -0.77 -19.75
N GLY A 36 -3.91 0.13 -19.67
CA GLY A 36 -3.79 1.56 -19.41
C GLY A 36 -3.27 1.98 -18.03
N LEU A 37 -2.10 1.48 -17.61
CA LEU A 37 -1.37 2.05 -16.49
C LEU A 37 -0.67 3.32 -16.98
N VAL A 38 -1.13 4.46 -16.49
CA VAL A 38 -0.47 5.76 -16.66
C VAL A 38 1.00 5.60 -16.30
N ARG A 39 1.89 5.72 -17.29
CA ARG A 39 3.35 5.76 -17.07
C ARG A 39 3.69 7.03 -16.29
N LYS A 40 3.66 6.96 -14.96
CA LYS A 40 4.17 8.01 -14.09
C LYS A 40 5.66 8.21 -14.42
N ARG A 41 6.01 9.43 -14.85
CA ARG A 41 7.41 9.81 -15.02
C ARG A 41 7.99 10.07 -13.63
N PRO A 42 9.27 9.71 -13.37
CA PRO A 42 9.89 9.95 -12.06
C PRO A 42 9.79 11.42 -11.68
N GLY A 43 9.21 11.70 -10.51
CA GLY A 43 9.03 13.04 -9.99
C GLY A 43 9.02 13.04 -8.46
N ARG A 44 8.96 14.21 -7.84
CA ARG A 44 9.16 14.47 -6.41
C ARG A 44 8.15 13.70 -5.54
N LEU A 45 8.58 12.58 -4.96
CA LEU A 45 7.94 12.03 -3.76
C LEU A 45 7.65 13.18 -2.78
N GLN A 46 6.39 13.37 -2.38
CA GLN A 46 6.11 14.04 -1.11
C GLN A 46 6.47 13.05 0.01
N THR A 47 7.74 12.65 0.08
CA THR A 47 8.30 12.06 1.30
C THR A 47 8.36 13.19 2.29
N ARG A 48 7.37 13.25 3.18
CA ARG A 48 7.57 13.97 4.43
C ARG A 48 8.51 13.10 5.24
N PRO A 49 9.53 13.67 5.89
CA PRO A 49 10.10 12.96 7.01
C PRO A 49 8.92 12.57 7.93
N THR A 50 8.96 11.42 8.59
CA THR A 50 8.00 11.12 9.67
C THR A 50 8.34 11.97 10.92
N ILE A 51 8.60 13.28 10.71
CA ILE A 51 9.03 14.31 11.67
C ILE A 51 7.80 15.05 12.25
N GLY A 52 6.60 14.45 12.20
CA GLY A 52 5.50 14.81 13.10
C GLY A 52 5.83 14.44 14.56
N LEU A 53 6.95 14.96 15.08
CA LEU A 53 7.48 14.65 16.39
C LEU A 53 6.72 15.46 17.42
N TRP A 54 6.13 14.75 18.38
CA TRP A 54 5.60 15.35 19.59
C TRP A 54 6.79 15.58 20.53
N GLU A 55 7.33 16.80 20.54
CA GLU A 55 8.24 17.24 21.60
C GLU A 55 7.38 17.61 22.81
N ASP A 56 7.41 16.80 23.87
CA ASP A 56 6.84 17.18 25.16
C ASP A 56 7.86 17.99 25.96
N ASP A 57 7.98 19.27 25.63
CA ASP A 57 8.89 20.23 26.28
C ASP A 57 8.64 20.38 27.80
N SER A 58 7.52 19.86 28.32
CA SER A 58 7.17 19.94 29.74
C SER A 58 7.94 18.94 30.62
N ALA A 59 8.54 17.91 30.02
CA ALA A 59 9.31 16.89 30.75
C ALA A 59 10.76 17.31 31.04
N ASP A 60 11.35 18.22 30.27
CA ASP A 60 12.81 18.44 30.29
C ASP A 60 13.33 19.31 31.45
N MET A 61 12.48 20.08 32.14
CA MET A 61 12.92 20.98 33.24
C MET A 61 12.64 20.50 34.66
N ALA A 62 11.79 19.48 34.87
CA ALA A 62 11.46 18.99 36.21
C ALA A 62 12.32 17.77 36.65
N TYR A 63 13.00 17.12 35.71
CA TYR A 63 13.68 15.84 35.92
C TYR A 63 15.15 15.93 36.40
N GLY A 64 15.63 17.13 36.73
CA GLY A 64 17.07 17.39 36.92
C GLY A 64 17.68 16.97 38.27
N ARG A 65 16.93 16.49 39.27
CA ARG A 65 17.51 16.17 40.60
C ARG A 65 16.96 14.95 41.35
N GLU A 66 15.94 14.25 40.84
CA GLU A 66 15.37 13.05 41.48
C GLU A 66 15.72 11.72 40.78
N LEU A 67 16.49 11.76 39.67
CA LEU A 67 16.60 10.68 38.69
C LEU A 67 17.85 9.79 38.78
N LEU A 68 18.50 9.70 39.94
CA LEU A 68 19.58 8.70 40.14
C LEU A 68 19.14 7.45 40.90
N ALA A 69 17.89 7.41 41.40
CA ALA A 69 17.39 6.31 42.22
C ALA A 69 16.06 5.67 41.73
N ALA A 70 15.48 6.11 40.60
CA ALA A 70 14.18 5.61 40.11
C ALA A 70 14.09 5.43 38.57
N ALA A 71 15.21 5.34 37.85
CA ALA A 71 15.19 5.06 36.42
C ALA A 71 15.01 3.55 36.18
N GLY A 72 13.95 3.16 35.47
CA GLY A 72 13.81 1.79 34.96
C GLY A 72 14.97 1.38 34.03
N PRO A 73 14.97 0.13 33.53
CA PRO A 73 16.03 -0.33 32.63
C PRO A 73 16.09 0.54 31.37
N THR A 74 17.32 0.82 30.89
CA THR A 74 17.56 1.52 29.63
C THR A 74 16.97 0.72 28.44
N LEU A 75 16.76 1.38 27.31
CA LEU A 75 16.18 0.74 26.11
C LEU A 75 16.93 -0.56 25.70
N PRO A 76 18.28 -0.59 25.62
CA PRO A 76 18.99 -1.83 25.28
C PRO A 76 18.77 -2.95 26.29
N VAL A 77 18.78 -2.65 27.60
CA VAL A 77 18.56 -3.64 28.66
C VAL A 77 17.13 -4.18 28.60
N ARG A 78 16.14 -3.31 28.36
CA ARG A 78 14.74 -3.71 28.21
C ARG A 78 14.53 -4.68 27.04
N LEU A 79 15.31 -4.54 25.97
CA LEU A 79 15.28 -5.44 24.81
C LEU A 79 16.21 -6.65 24.96
N GLY A 80 16.98 -6.76 26.03
CA GLY A 80 17.93 -7.86 26.27
C GLY A 80 19.23 -7.78 25.45
N ALA A 81 19.59 -6.60 24.96
CA ALA A 81 20.83 -6.39 24.19
C ALA A 81 22.09 -6.60 25.04
N ASP A 82 22.02 -6.33 26.34
CA ASP A 82 23.07 -6.57 27.33
C ASP A 82 23.58 -8.02 27.31
N LYS A 83 22.68 -8.99 27.20
CA LYS A 83 23.04 -10.41 27.11
C LYS A 83 23.83 -10.75 25.84
N ILE A 84 23.59 -10.03 24.74
CA ILE A 84 24.34 -10.21 23.49
C ILE A 84 25.69 -9.49 23.58
N TRP A 85 25.75 -8.34 24.26
CA TRP A 85 27.01 -7.65 24.54
C TRP A 85 27.95 -8.47 25.42
N GLU A 86 27.42 -9.18 26.42
CA GLU A 86 28.18 -10.10 27.28
C GLU A 86 28.83 -11.25 26.49
N GLN A 87 28.24 -11.62 25.34
CA GLN A 87 28.81 -12.61 24.41
C GLN A 87 29.90 -12.02 23.50
N GLY A 88 30.20 -10.72 23.62
CA GLY A 88 31.23 -10.02 22.85
C GLY A 88 30.75 -9.43 21.52
N HIS A 89 29.43 -9.36 21.29
CA HIS A 89 28.84 -8.80 20.08
C HIS A 89 28.28 -7.41 20.37
N SER A 90 28.71 -6.38 19.63
CA SER A 90 28.33 -4.97 19.86
C SER A 90 28.01 -4.20 18.57
N GLY A 91 27.79 -4.91 17.46
CA GLY A 91 27.65 -4.32 16.12
C GLY A 91 28.97 -4.17 15.36
N LYS A 92 30.11 -4.49 15.99
CA LYS A 92 31.45 -4.33 15.41
C LYS A 92 31.57 -5.00 14.05
N GLY A 93 32.04 -4.23 13.06
CA GLY A 93 32.31 -4.70 11.70
C GLY A 93 31.06 -4.82 10.83
N ILE A 94 29.91 -4.31 11.25
CA ILE A 94 28.70 -4.13 10.44
C ILE A 94 28.63 -2.68 9.96
N LYS A 95 28.34 -2.45 8.68
CA LYS A 95 28.16 -1.12 8.08
C LYS A 95 26.69 -0.75 8.05
N MET A 96 26.33 0.33 8.73
CA MET A 96 24.98 0.87 8.79
C MET A 96 24.88 2.19 8.02
N GLY A 97 24.04 2.24 7.00
CA GLY A 97 23.66 3.46 6.30
C GLY A 97 22.43 4.11 6.93
N VAL A 98 22.54 5.34 7.41
CA VAL A 98 21.41 6.14 7.90
C VAL A 98 21.06 7.20 6.87
N PHE A 99 19.87 7.08 6.27
CA PHE A 99 19.35 7.98 5.25
C PHE A 99 18.39 8.97 5.91
N ASP A 100 18.89 10.16 6.23
CA ASP A 100 18.18 11.09 7.11
C ASP A 100 18.63 12.55 6.87
N THR A 101 18.47 13.41 7.87
CA THR A 101 18.90 14.82 7.88
C THR A 101 20.41 14.96 8.09
N GLY A 102 21.17 13.87 8.22
CA GLY A 102 22.62 13.87 8.41
C GLY A 102 23.01 13.81 9.89
N ILE A 103 24.25 14.21 10.20
CA ILE A 103 24.76 14.22 11.58
C ILE A 103 25.88 15.24 11.74
N ARG A 104 26.13 15.71 12.96
CA ARG A 104 27.33 16.48 13.32
C ARG A 104 28.59 15.62 13.25
N GLY A 105 29.68 16.15 12.68
CA GLY A 105 30.92 15.39 12.47
C GLY A 105 31.64 14.93 13.73
N ASN A 106 31.64 15.77 14.77
CA ASN A 106 32.25 15.48 16.08
C ASN A 106 31.17 15.17 17.12
N HIS A 107 30.24 14.27 16.80
CA HIS A 107 29.16 13.90 17.71
C HIS A 107 29.70 13.04 18.87
N SER A 108 29.65 13.55 20.10
CA SER A 108 30.29 12.92 21.28
C SER A 108 29.72 11.54 21.63
N HIS A 109 28.47 11.27 21.27
CA HIS A 109 27.79 10.01 21.58
C HIS A 109 28.12 8.86 20.62
N LEU A 110 28.92 9.06 19.57
CA LEU A 110 29.21 8.00 18.59
C LEU A 110 30.71 7.72 18.50
N ARG A 111 31.07 6.43 18.51
CA ARG A 111 32.48 5.99 18.34
C ARG A 111 32.92 5.98 16.89
N ASN A 112 32.07 5.47 16.01
CA ASN A 112 32.47 5.00 14.68
C ASN A 112 31.67 5.69 13.55
N ILE A 113 31.88 6.99 13.36
CA ILE A 113 31.41 7.68 12.16
C ILE A 113 32.45 7.46 11.06
N LYS A 114 32.14 6.62 10.07
CA LYS A 114 33.05 6.34 8.94
C LYS A 114 32.92 7.36 7.83
N GLU A 115 31.70 7.81 7.57
CA GLU A 115 31.42 8.65 6.42
C GLU A 115 30.18 9.53 6.63
N ARG A 116 30.22 10.73 6.03
CA ARG A 116 29.09 11.66 5.92
C ARG A 116 29.03 12.14 4.48
N THR A 117 27.91 11.89 3.81
CA THR A 117 27.65 12.33 2.44
C THR A 117 26.39 13.20 2.40
N ASN A 118 26.30 14.07 1.40
CA ASN A 118 25.14 14.91 1.16
C ASN A 118 24.71 14.83 -0.30
N TRP A 119 23.45 14.48 -0.48
CA TRP A 119 22.80 14.26 -1.77
C TRP A 119 21.82 15.39 -2.12
N THR A 120 21.65 16.33 -1.20
CA THR A 120 20.82 17.52 -1.39
C THR A 120 21.59 18.63 -2.11
N LEU A 121 20.88 19.70 -2.48
CA LEU A 121 21.49 20.90 -3.08
C LEU A 121 22.06 21.88 -2.04
N GLU A 122 21.85 21.64 -0.73
CA GLU A 122 22.38 22.52 0.31
C GLU A 122 23.86 22.23 0.56
N PRO A 123 24.74 23.23 0.71
CA PRO A 123 26.17 23.01 0.88
C PRO A 123 26.56 22.70 2.33
N THR A 124 25.91 21.72 2.97
CA THR A 124 26.17 21.32 4.36
C THR A 124 26.08 19.81 4.56
N LEU A 125 26.90 19.29 5.49
CA LEU A 125 26.81 17.92 6.01
C LEU A 125 26.23 17.87 7.42
N GLU A 126 26.06 19.04 8.05
CA GLU A 126 25.54 19.15 9.40
C GLU A 126 24.04 18.85 9.43
N ASP A 127 23.62 18.20 10.50
CA ASP A 127 22.21 17.93 10.75
C ASP A 127 21.53 19.20 11.25
N GLY A 128 20.88 19.97 10.38
CA GLY A 128 20.18 21.20 10.80
C GLY A 128 18.88 20.96 11.56
N LEU A 129 18.38 19.72 11.64
CA LEU A 129 17.08 19.37 12.20
C LEU A 129 17.16 18.58 13.52
N GLY A 130 18.23 17.80 13.70
CA GLY A 130 18.47 16.99 14.90
C GLY A 130 17.91 15.56 14.83
N HIS A 131 17.06 15.25 13.85
CA HIS A 131 16.44 13.94 13.69
C HIS A 131 17.47 12.85 13.40
N GLY A 132 18.34 13.04 12.40
CA GLY A 132 19.41 12.09 12.07
C GLY A 132 20.38 11.85 13.24
N SER A 133 20.68 12.88 14.03
CA SER A 133 21.50 12.74 15.25
C SER A 133 20.81 11.87 16.31
N PHE A 134 19.49 12.03 16.49
CA PHE A 134 18.70 11.20 17.39
C PHE A 134 18.65 9.74 16.93
N VAL A 135 18.34 9.51 15.66
CA VAL A 135 18.32 8.18 15.01
C VAL A 135 19.66 7.47 15.21
N ALA A 136 20.76 8.18 14.99
CA ALA A 136 22.11 7.64 15.20
C ALA A 136 22.37 7.25 16.65
N GLY A 137 21.89 8.05 17.60
CA GLY A 137 21.99 7.79 19.02
C GLY A 137 21.27 6.52 19.46
N VAL A 138 20.05 6.29 18.97
CA VAL A 138 19.29 5.07 19.26
C VAL A 138 20.00 3.82 18.71
N ILE A 139 20.63 3.92 17.55
CA ILE A 139 21.37 2.81 16.95
C ILE A 139 22.69 2.55 17.70
N ALA A 140 23.52 3.58 17.88
CA ALA A 140 24.94 3.43 18.21
C ALA A 140 25.45 4.36 19.33
N GLY A 141 24.54 4.99 20.07
CA GLY A 141 24.88 5.89 21.17
C GLY A 141 25.69 5.22 22.27
N ILE A 142 26.69 5.92 22.82
CA ILE A 142 27.53 5.44 23.92
C ILE A 142 27.30 6.20 25.23
N ASP A 143 26.44 7.21 25.21
CA ASP A 143 26.12 7.98 26.40
C ASP A 143 25.33 7.10 27.39
N PRO A 144 25.73 7.03 28.68
CA PRO A 144 25.03 6.22 29.67
C PRO A 144 23.56 6.58 29.88
N GLU A 145 23.14 7.83 29.61
CA GLU A 145 21.75 8.28 29.76
C GLU A 145 20.85 7.88 28.59
N CYS A 146 21.43 7.61 27.41
CA CYS A 146 20.71 7.13 26.23
C CYS A 146 21.60 6.20 25.39
N PRO A 147 21.94 5.01 25.91
CA PRO A 147 22.78 4.06 25.19
C PRO A 147 22.01 3.49 23.99
N GLY A 148 22.70 3.39 22.85
CA GLY A 148 22.20 2.71 21.68
C GLY A 148 22.37 1.18 21.76
N LEU A 149 21.78 0.46 20.81
CA LEU A 149 21.78 -1.02 20.81
C LEU A 149 23.08 -1.63 20.27
N ALA A 150 23.74 -0.98 19.31
CA ALA A 150 24.92 -1.46 18.61
C ALA A 150 26.06 -0.41 18.63
N PRO A 151 26.68 -0.17 19.80
CA PRO A 151 27.59 0.97 20.01
C PRO A 151 28.89 0.94 19.19
N ASP A 152 29.30 -0.22 18.66
CA ASP A 152 30.53 -0.36 17.87
C ASP A 152 30.26 -0.53 16.35
N ILE A 153 29.02 -0.33 15.90
CA ILE A 153 28.67 -0.40 14.47
C ILE A 153 29.34 0.71 13.66
N ASP A 154 29.70 0.42 12.41
CA ASP A 154 30.32 1.39 11.51
C ASP A 154 29.24 2.23 10.82
N MET A 155 29.05 3.47 11.28
CA MET A 155 27.97 4.36 10.83
C MET A 155 28.38 5.17 9.59
N HIS A 156 27.55 5.11 8.56
CA HIS A 156 27.63 5.91 7.34
C HIS A 156 26.36 6.76 7.21
N PHE A 157 26.51 8.07 7.05
CA PHE A 157 25.37 9.00 7.01
C PHE A 157 25.15 9.51 5.59
N PHE A 158 23.91 9.41 5.14
CA PHE A 158 23.42 9.85 3.85
C PHE A 158 22.42 10.98 4.10
N ARG A 159 22.86 12.23 3.99
CA ARG A 159 21.94 13.36 4.07
C ARG A 159 21.12 13.43 2.78
N VAL A 160 19.84 13.15 2.90
CA VAL A 160 18.86 13.13 1.81
C VAL A 160 17.69 14.09 2.04
N PHE A 161 17.69 14.82 3.16
CA PHE A 161 16.73 15.89 3.44
C PHE A 161 17.43 17.23 3.60
N THR A 162 16.80 18.29 3.07
CA THR A 162 17.19 19.66 3.36
C THR A 162 16.72 20.09 4.76
N ASN A 163 17.19 21.24 5.23
CA ASN A 163 16.69 21.80 6.50
C ASN A 163 15.22 22.26 6.41
N ASP A 164 14.73 22.50 5.20
CA ASP A 164 13.31 22.76 4.92
C ASP A 164 12.49 21.47 4.76
N GLN A 165 13.05 20.31 5.17
CA GLN A 165 12.41 18.99 5.09
C GLN A 165 12.02 18.55 3.68
N VAL A 166 12.72 19.05 2.66
CA VAL A 166 12.50 18.65 1.26
C VAL A 166 13.41 17.49 0.91
N SER A 167 12.87 16.51 0.19
CA SER A 167 13.62 15.44 -0.45
C SER A 167 13.08 15.12 -1.85
N TYR A 168 13.89 14.41 -2.64
CA TYR A 168 13.55 13.97 -3.99
C TYR A 168 13.90 12.49 -4.17
N THR A 169 13.07 11.76 -4.90
CA THR A 169 13.32 10.36 -5.30
C THR A 169 14.72 10.19 -5.88
N SER A 170 15.15 11.08 -6.77
CA SER A 170 16.47 11.01 -7.42
C SER A 170 17.64 11.00 -6.42
N TRP A 171 17.53 11.73 -5.31
CA TRP A 171 18.56 11.73 -4.27
C TRP A 171 18.65 10.38 -3.57
N PHE A 172 17.52 9.72 -3.33
CA PHE A 172 17.49 8.35 -2.83
C PHE A 172 18.08 7.37 -3.82
N LEU A 173 17.71 7.44 -5.10
CA LEU A 173 18.23 6.53 -6.13
C LEU A 173 19.76 6.60 -6.20
N ASP A 174 20.32 7.80 -6.20
CA ASP A 174 21.77 8.01 -6.24
C ASP A 174 22.47 7.57 -4.94
N ALA A 175 21.88 7.88 -3.78
CA ALA A 175 22.39 7.44 -2.49
C ALA A 175 22.33 5.91 -2.32
N PHE A 176 21.28 5.25 -2.82
CA PHE A 176 21.16 3.79 -2.85
C PHE A 176 22.21 3.15 -3.76
N ASN A 177 22.46 3.73 -4.95
CA ASN A 177 23.56 3.27 -5.80
C ASN A 177 24.91 3.33 -5.07
N TYR A 178 25.13 4.37 -4.28
CA TYR A 178 26.35 4.49 -3.46
C TYR A 178 26.39 3.47 -2.32
N ALA A 179 25.27 3.21 -1.65
CA ALA A 179 25.17 2.19 -0.60
C ALA A 179 25.50 0.79 -1.13
N ILE A 180 24.99 0.45 -2.33
CA ILE A 180 25.33 -0.79 -3.04
C ILE A 180 26.83 -0.82 -3.38
N ALA A 181 27.34 0.23 -4.00
CA ALA A 181 28.75 0.32 -4.40
C ALA A 181 29.71 0.24 -3.20
N SER A 182 29.28 0.76 -2.05
CA SER A 182 30.05 0.73 -0.80
C SER A 182 29.87 -0.58 0.00
N SER A 183 29.04 -1.49 -0.51
CA SER A 183 28.68 -2.75 0.14
C SER A 183 28.24 -2.52 1.58
N MET A 184 27.25 -1.64 1.77
CA MET A 184 26.56 -1.49 3.05
C MET A 184 25.91 -2.81 3.45
N ASP A 185 25.76 -3.04 4.75
CA ASP A 185 25.12 -4.25 5.26
C ASP A 185 23.65 -4.00 5.58
N ILE A 186 23.37 -2.83 6.16
CA ILE A 186 22.04 -2.43 6.60
C ILE A 186 21.82 -0.97 6.20
N VAL A 187 20.60 -0.63 5.80
CA VAL A 187 20.15 0.75 5.63
C VAL A 187 18.88 1.00 6.45
N ASN A 188 18.86 2.11 7.18
CA ASN A 188 17.70 2.58 7.92
C ASN A 188 17.10 3.82 7.25
N LEU A 189 15.81 3.75 6.98
CA LEU A 189 14.97 4.81 6.43
C LEU A 189 13.91 5.19 7.46
N SER A 190 14.21 6.16 8.31
CA SER A 190 13.24 6.68 9.31
C SER A 190 12.22 7.63 8.66
N ILE A 191 11.70 7.24 7.51
CA ILE A 191 10.93 8.08 6.58
C ILE A 191 9.94 7.21 5.79
N GLY A 192 8.98 7.86 5.13
CA GLY A 192 8.16 7.23 4.12
C GLY A 192 7.24 8.22 3.42
N GLY A 193 6.50 7.75 2.42
CA GLY A 193 5.40 8.49 1.81
C GLY A 193 4.37 7.54 1.20
N PRO A 194 3.16 8.02 0.88
CA PRO A 194 2.06 7.15 0.45
C PRO A 194 2.20 6.64 -1.01
N ASP A 195 3.19 7.16 -1.74
CA ASP A 195 3.37 6.92 -3.17
C ASP A 195 4.15 5.63 -3.46
N HIS A 196 3.41 4.51 -3.44
CA HIS A 196 3.89 3.18 -3.78
C HIS A 196 3.94 2.89 -5.29
N LEU A 197 3.44 3.79 -6.15
CA LEU A 197 3.51 3.66 -7.61
C LEU A 197 4.71 4.36 -8.25
N ASP A 198 5.63 4.93 -7.47
CA ASP A 198 6.94 5.37 -7.96
C ASP A 198 7.80 4.14 -8.31
N ALA A 199 7.51 3.52 -9.46
CA ALA A 199 8.18 2.31 -9.92
C ALA A 199 9.72 2.42 -9.91
N PRO A 200 10.35 3.54 -10.35
CA PRO A 200 11.79 3.74 -10.18
C PRO A 200 12.29 3.58 -8.74
N PHE A 201 11.54 4.06 -7.75
CA PHE A 201 11.90 3.93 -6.34
C PHE A 201 11.71 2.50 -5.84
N VAL A 202 10.56 1.88 -6.13
CA VAL A 202 10.25 0.49 -5.72
C VAL A 202 11.23 -0.50 -6.35
N GLU A 203 11.53 -0.36 -7.64
CA GLU A 203 12.54 -1.18 -8.34
C GLU A 203 13.93 -1.00 -7.73
N LYS A 204 14.27 0.23 -7.31
CA LYS A 204 15.55 0.48 -6.63
C LYS A 204 15.61 -0.16 -5.25
N VAL A 205 14.51 -0.17 -4.50
CA VAL A 205 14.42 -0.89 -3.22
C VAL A 205 14.69 -2.38 -3.44
N ALA A 206 14.05 -2.99 -4.44
CA ALA A 206 14.32 -4.38 -4.82
C ALA A 206 15.79 -4.60 -5.23
N GLU A 207 16.40 -3.68 -5.96
CA GLU A 207 17.82 -3.76 -6.31
C GLU A 207 18.72 -3.71 -5.06
N VAL A 208 18.44 -2.78 -4.12
CA VAL A 208 19.18 -2.65 -2.86
C VAL A 208 19.10 -3.93 -2.04
N THR A 209 17.90 -4.48 -1.83
CA THR A 209 17.73 -5.72 -1.07
C THR A 209 18.35 -6.91 -1.81
N SER A 210 18.28 -6.97 -3.15
CA SER A 210 18.93 -8.02 -3.94
C SER A 210 20.46 -8.04 -3.82
N ALA A 211 21.07 -6.89 -3.49
CA ALA A 211 22.50 -6.78 -3.21
C ALA A 211 22.89 -7.37 -1.83
N GLY A 212 21.92 -7.88 -1.07
CA GLY A 212 22.10 -8.43 0.27
C GLY A 212 22.04 -7.37 1.38
N ILE A 213 21.58 -6.16 1.06
CA ILE A 213 21.44 -5.07 2.02
C ILE A 213 20.10 -5.23 2.76
N ILE A 214 20.14 -5.25 4.09
CA ILE A 214 18.92 -5.30 4.90
C ILE A 214 18.33 -3.89 4.97
N MET A 215 17.11 -3.70 4.49
CA MET A 215 16.41 -2.41 4.55
C MET A 215 15.37 -2.41 5.67
N ILE A 216 15.40 -1.37 6.49
CA ILE A 216 14.51 -1.17 7.64
C ILE A 216 13.89 0.21 7.49
N SER A 217 12.56 0.30 7.60
CA SER A 217 11.85 1.54 7.37
C SER A 217 10.69 1.74 8.34
N ALA A 218 10.45 2.99 8.70
CA ALA A 218 9.31 3.40 9.52
C ALA A 218 7.98 3.23 8.77
N ILE A 219 6.96 2.64 9.40
CA ILE A 219 5.67 2.35 8.74
C ILE A 219 4.81 3.60 8.48
N GLY A 220 5.05 4.71 9.18
CA GLY A 220 4.28 5.95 9.07
C GLY A 220 3.75 6.46 10.40
N ASN A 221 3.36 7.74 10.45
CA ASN A 221 2.81 8.39 11.65
C ASN A 221 1.36 8.87 11.46
N ASP A 222 0.66 8.34 10.46
CA ASP A 222 -0.67 8.80 10.06
C ASP A 222 -1.79 7.97 10.74
N GLY A 223 -1.43 7.15 11.74
CA GLY A 223 -2.39 6.51 12.63
C GLY A 223 -3.19 7.53 13.47
N PRO A 224 -4.33 7.12 14.07
CA PRO A 224 -4.76 5.73 14.27
C PRO A 224 -5.61 5.15 13.13
N PHE A 225 -5.77 5.87 12.01
CA PHE A 225 -6.58 5.40 10.89
C PHE A 225 -5.95 4.19 10.19
N TYR A 226 -6.79 3.31 9.64
CA TYR A 226 -6.37 2.18 8.83
C TYR A 226 -6.05 2.63 7.39
N GLY A 227 -5.23 1.87 6.68
CA GLY A 227 -4.81 2.23 5.32
C GLY A 227 -3.73 3.32 5.26
N THR A 228 -2.97 3.50 6.35
CA THR A 228 -2.03 4.62 6.55
C THR A 228 -0.57 4.23 6.32
N LEU A 229 -0.32 3.07 5.74
CA LEU A 229 1.03 2.53 5.56
C LEU A 229 1.81 3.34 4.53
N ASN A 230 3.08 3.64 4.83
CA ASN A 230 3.95 4.39 3.94
C ASN A 230 5.00 3.49 3.24
N ASN A 231 5.33 3.85 2.00
CA ASN A 231 6.43 3.28 1.22
C ASN A 231 7.77 3.88 1.66
N PRO A 232 8.87 3.09 1.75
CA PRO A 232 9.02 1.69 1.34
C PRO A 232 8.71 0.64 2.43
N ALA A 233 8.24 1.06 3.61
CA ALA A 233 8.01 0.14 4.73
C ALA A 233 6.89 -0.89 4.45
N ASP A 234 5.98 -0.58 3.53
CA ASP A 234 4.92 -1.46 3.04
C ASP A 234 5.41 -2.57 2.10
N GLN A 235 6.66 -2.50 1.59
CA GLN A 235 7.18 -3.50 0.65
C GLN A 235 7.55 -4.83 1.34
N ALA A 236 7.41 -5.94 0.61
CA ALA A 236 7.61 -7.28 1.14
C ALA A 236 9.06 -7.57 1.59
N ASP A 237 10.06 -7.05 0.88
CA ASP A 237 11.48 -7.25 1.24
C ASP A 237 12.04 -6.23 2.25
N VAL A 238 11.22 -5.25 2.66
CA VAL A 238 11.59 -4.25 3.66
C VAL A 238 11.04 -4.68 5.02
N ILE A 239 11.82 -4.46 6.08
CA ILE A 239 11.36 -4.62 7.45
C ILE A 239 10.64 -3.32 7.85
N GLY A 240 9.31 -3.34 7.78
CA GLY A 240 8.43 -2.23 8.14
C GLY A 240 8.15 -2.22 9.65
N VAL A 241 8.41 -1.10 10.30
CA VAL A 241 8.42 -0.99 11.77
C VAL A 241 7.33 -0.06 12.27
N GLY A 242 6.41 -0.59 13.08
CA GLY A 242 5.42 0.18 13.84
C GLY A 242 5.92 0.60 15.23
N GLY A 243 5.21 1.54 15.86
CA GLY A 243 5.59 2.16 17.12
C GLY A 243 4.69 1.76 18.29
N ILE A 244 5.29 1.41 19.43
CA ILE A 244 4.62 1.17 20.71
C ILE A 244 5.18 2.07 21.82
N ASP A 245 4.43 2.20 22.92
CA ASP A 245 4.91 2.81 24.16
C ASP A 245 5.63 1.79 25.08
N PHE A 246 6.24 2.25 26.17
CA PHE A 246 6.93 1.39 27.14
C PHE A 246 6.00 0.51 28.00
N SER A 247 4.68 0.63 27.80
CA SER A 247 3.64 -0.25 28.37
C SER A 247 3.14 -1.27 27.33
N ASP A 248 3.86 -1.42 26.22
CA ASP A 248 3.58 -2.34 25.11
C ASP A 248 2.19 -2.11 24.47
N ARG A 249 1.72 -0.85 24.44
CA ARG A 249 0.53 -0.44 23.69
C ARG A 249 0.91 0.19 22.36
N ILE A 250 0.14 -0.06 21.31
CA ILE A 250 0.30 0.61 20.01
C ILE A 250 0.23 2.12 20.21
N ALA A 251 1.23 2.84 19.72
CA ALA A 251 1.24 4.28 19.76
C ALA A 251 0.14 4.82 18.83
N PRO A 252 -0.68 5.82 19.23
CA PRO A 252 -1.78 6.31 18.40
C PRO A 252 -1.34 6.76 17.01
N PHE A 253 -0.17 7.40 16.90
CA PHE A 253 0.39 7.82 15.62
C PHE A 253 0.82 6.66 14.73
N SER A 254 1.06 5.45 15.24
CA SER A 254 1.59 4.36 14.42
C SER A 254 0.60 4.00 13.32
N SER A 255 1.05 4.15 12.06
CA SER A 255 0.30 3.69 10.90
C SER A 255 0.03 2.19 10.97
N ARG A 256 -1.10 1.78 10.39
CA ARG A 256 -1.67 0.42 10.50
C ARG A 256 -2.57 0.11 9.30
N GLY A 257 -2.95 -1.16 9.17
CA GLY A 257 -3.81 -1.67 8.11
C GLY A 257 -3.09 -2.68 7.21
N LEU A 258 -3.75 -3.03 6.11
CA LEU A 258 -3.17 -3.89 5.08
C LEU A 258 -2.52 -3.04 3.98
N THR A 259 -1.65 -3.64 3.18
CA THR A 259 -1.00 -2.93 2.05
C THR A 259 -2.02 -2.47 1.01
N SER A 260 -2.16 -1.15 0.83
CA SER A 260 -3.15 -0.59 -0.08
C SER A 260 -2.86 -0.82 -1.56
N TRP A 261 -1.58 -1.01 -1.92
CA TRP A 261 -1.13 -1.23 -3.30
C TRP A 261 -1.57 -2.58 -3.89
N ASP A 262 -2.09 -3.47 -3.06
CA ASP A 262 -2.60 -4.78 -3.45
C ASP A 262 -4.13 -4.80 -3.69
N PHE A 263 -4.88 -3.81 -3.20
CA PHE A 263 -6.35 -3.82 -3.30
C PHE A 263 -6.92 -3.88 -4.71
N PRO A 264 -6.31 -3.27 -5.75
CA PRO A 264 -6.79 -3.47 -7.13
C PRO A 264 -6.79 -4.95 -7.59
N ARG A 265 -6.12 -5.84 -6.84
CA ARG A 265 -6.01 -7.28 -7.05
C ARG A 265 -6.74 -8.12 -5.98
N GLY A 266 -7.43 -7.50 -5.02
CA GLY A 266 -8.15 -8.17 -3.95
C GLY A 266 -7.87 -7.54 -2.60
N VAL A 267 -7.02 -8.16 -1.78
CA VAL A 267 -6.74 -7.74 -0.40
C VAL A 267 -5.26 -7.49 -0.17
N GLY A 268 -4.91 -6.65 0.80
CA GLY A 268 -3.51 -6.39 1.16
C GLY A 268 -2.88 -7.46 2.06
N HIS A 269 -1.56 -7.36 2.19
CA HIS A 269 -0.75 -8.12 3.13
C HIS A 269 -0.69 -7.43 4.51
N PHE A 270 -0.45 -8.22 5.56
CA PHE A 270 -0.25 -7.69 6.91
C PHE A 270 1.01 -6.85 7.01
N LYS A 271 0.85 -5.62 7.53
CA LYS A 271 1.91 -4.70 7.95
C LYS A 271 1.44 -3.94 9.20
N PRO A 272 2.34 -3.36 10.02
CA PRO A 272 3.80 -3.47 9.97
C PRO A 272 4.28 -4.93 10.12
N ASP A 273 5.56 -5.21 9.86
CA ASP A 273 6.12 -6.56 10.07
C ASP A 273 6.29 -6.85 11.57
N VAL A 274 6.81 -5.86 12.30
CA VAL A 274 7.05 -5.90 13.74
C VAL A 274 6.80 -4.52 14.34
N VAL A 275 6.61 -4.48 15.66
CA VAL A 275 6.58 -3.22 16.42
C VAL A 275 7.76 -3.09 17.37
N ALA A 276 8.19 -1.86 17.62
CA ALA A 276 9.24 -1.54 18.56
C ALA A 276 8.93 -0.25 19.33
N TYR A 277 9.68 0.01 20.40
CA TYR A 277 9.51 1.22 21.21
C TYR A 277 9.71 2.46 20.34
N GLY A 278 8.65 3.24 20.18
CA GLY A 278 8.60 4.42 19.32
C GLY A 278 8.03 5.64 20.01
N LYS A 279 7.50 5.52 21.23
CA LYS A 279 6.97 6.64 22.02
C LYS A 279 7.89 6.93 23.21
N ASP A 280 8.21 8.21 23.40
CA ASP A 280 9.01 8.76 24.50
C ASP A 280 10.40 8.12 24.64
N VAL A 281 11.02 7.74 23.52
CA VAL A 281 12.33 7.09 23.52
C VAL A 281 13.42 8.14 23.71
N ARG A 282 14.34 7.88 24.65
CA ARG A 282 15.53 8.71 24.82
C ARG A 282 16.59 8.36 23.78
N GLY A 283 17.07 9.38 23.06
CA GLY A 283 18.13 9.29 22.07
C GLY A 283 19.06 10.49 22.14
N SER A 284 20.02 10.55 21.23
CA SER A 284 21.03 11.62 21.24
C SER A 284 20.46 12.96 20.79
N HIS A 285 20.85 14.05 21.46
CA HIS A 285 20.54 15.40 21.02
C HIS A 285 21.58 15.89 20.00
N MET A 286 21.19 16.75 19.05
CA MET A 286 22.05 17.27 17.96
C MET A 286 23.38 17.89 18.44
N ARG A 287 23.38 18.50 19.63
CA ARG A 287 24.56 19.18 20.20
C ARG A 287 25.30 18.30 21.20
N GLU A 288 24.71 18.13 22.38
CA GLU A 288 25.20 17.36 23.53
C GLU A 288 23.98 16.91 24.35
N GLY A 289 24.12 15.82 25.11
CA GLY A 289 23.07 15.29 25.97
C GLY A 289 22.04 14.43 25.23
N CYS A 290 21.03 13.97 25.96
CA CYS A 290 19.96 13.13 25.45
C CYS A 290 18.65 13.92 25.36
N ARG A 291 17.78 13.54 24.42
CA ARG A 291 16.41 14.08 24.29
C ARG A 291 15.42 12.95 24.10
N SER A 292 14.14 13.21 24.35
CA SER A 292 13.06 12.24 24.09
C SER A 292 12.35 12.56 22.78
N LEU A 293 12.00 11.55 21.98
CA LEU A 293 11.15 11.71 20.81
C LEU A 293 10.14 10.57 20.64
N SER A 294 9.09 10.86 19.88
CA SER A 294 8.02 9.94 19.53
C SER A 294 7.79 9.89 18.01
N GLY A 295 7.71 8.68 17.45
CA GLY A 295 7.41 8.41 16.05
C GLY A 295 7.77 6.99 15.62
N THR A 296 7.24 6.50 14.50
CA THR A 296 7.74 5.26 13.88
C THR A 296 9.13 5.45 13.28
N SER A 297 9.49 6.70 12.95
CA SER A 297 10.85 7.16 12.67
C SER A 297 11.83 6.97 13.84
N VAL A 298 11.29 6.83 15.07
CA VAL A 298 12.02 6.48 16.29
C VAL A 298 12.02 4.98 16.55
N ALA A 299 10.95 4.26 16.22
CA ALA A 299 10.91 2.79 16.32
C ALA A 299 11.83 2.09 15.31
N SER A 300 11.91 2.60 14.08
CA SER A 300 12.78 2.08 13.01
C SER A 300 14.25 1.94 13.44
N PRO A 301 14.92 2.96 14.04
CA PRO A 301 16.29 2.83 14.50
C PRO A 301 16.46 1.89 15.71
N VAL A 302 15.42 1.64 16.51
CA VAL A 302 15.45 0.58 17.53
C VAL A 302 15.64 -0.77 16.84
N VAL A 303 14.84 -1.07 15.81
CA VAL A 303 14.99 -2.29 15.02
C VAL A 303 16.31 -2.29 14.24
N ALA A 304 16.76 -1.16 13.69
CA ALA A 304 18.05 -1.07 13.00
C ALA A 304 19.25 -1.36 13.91
N GLY A 305 19.24 -0.85 15.15
CA GLY A 305 20.23 -1.18 16.15
C GLY A 305 20.18 -2.65 16.56
N ALA A 306 18.97 -3.21 16.72
CA ALA A 306 18.77 -4.63 17.00
C ALA A 306 19.31 -5.53 15.88
N VAL A 307 18.99 -5.21 14.62
CA VAL A 307 19.49 -5.93 13.44
C VAL A 307 21.01 -5.77 13.31
N GLY A 308 21.58 -4.59 13.58
CA GLY A 308 23.02 -4.38 13.61
C GLY A 308 23.73 -5.25 14.64
N LEU A 309 23.12 -5.39 15.82
CA LEU A 309 23.61 -6.25 16.88
C LEU A 309 23.53 -7.74 16.49
N LEU A 310 22.38 -8.21 16.00
CA LEU A 310 22.18 -9.57 15.51
C LEU A 310 23.10 -9.91 14.33
N ALA A 311 23.28 -8.99 13.38
CA ALA A 311 24.19 -9.16 12.25
C ALA A 311 25.65 -9.37 12.70
N SER A 312 26.06 -8.76 13.82
CA SER A 312 27.41 -8.94 14.36
C SER A 312 27.66 -10.31 14.99
N THR A 313 26.60 -11.03 15.38
CA THR A 313 26.73 -12.44 15.83
C THR A 313 27.02 -13.36 14.64
N MET A 314 26.41 -13.08 13.48
CA MET A 314 26.62 -13.83 12.23
C MET A 314 28.02 -13.64 11.66
N ARG A 315 28.47 -12.39 11.50
CA ARG A 315 29.75 -12.08 10.83
C ARG A 315 30.99 -12.54 11.59
N SER A 316 30.86 -12.76 12.90
CA SER A 316 31.90 -13.35 13.74
C SER A 316 32.26 -14.78 13.33
N LYS A 317 31.35 -15.48 12.64
CA LYS A 317 31.58 -16.79 12.03
C LYS A 317 32.09 -16.55 10.60
N ALA A 318 33.33 -16.94 10.34
CA ALA A 318 34.03 -16.61 9.09
C ALA A 318 33.23 -17.03 7.84
N GLY A 319 32.78 -16.04 7.06
CA GLY A 319 32.11 -16.25 5.77
C GLY A 319 30.60 -16.01 5.73
N GLY A 320 29.94 -15.70 6.85
CA GLY A 320 28.50 -15.42 6.89
C GLY A 320 28.11 -14.18 6.07
N ARG A 321 27.47 -14.37 4.91
CA ARG A 321 26.80 -13.27 4.18
C ARG A 321 25.46 -12.99 4.86
N LEU A 322 25.15 -11.72 5.08
CA LEU A 322 23.85 -11.32 5.58
C LEU A 322 22.78 -11.60 4.52
N ASN A 323 21.65 -12.14 4.98
CA ASN A 323 20.52 -12.49 4.14
C ASN A 323 19.30 -11.70 4.64
N PRO A 324 18.77 -10.76 3.84
CA PRO A 324 17.60 -9.96 4.21
C PRO A 324 16.38 -10.76 4.62
N ALA A 325 16.00 -11.79 3.86
CA ALA A 325 14.88 -12.65 4.23
C ALA A 325 15.14 -13.40 5.53
N ALA A 326 16.33 -13.99 5.72
CA ALA A 326 16.63 -14.73 6.95
C ALA A 326 16.57 -13.83 8.20
N MET A 327 17.07 -12.60 8.11
CA MET A 327 16.95 -11.63 9.19
C MET A 327 15.49 -11.28 9.47
N LYS A 328 14.69 -11.00 8.42
CA LYS A 328 13.26 -10.72 8.56
C LYS A 328 12.50 -11.91 9.16
N GLN A 329 12.76 -13.13 8.69
CA GLN A 329 12.18 -14.36 9.25
C GLN A 329 12.51 -14.53 10.74
N ALA A 330 13.75 -14.25 11.14
CA ALA A 330 14.18 -14.34 12.54
C ALA A 330 13.44 -13.33 13.43
N LEU A 331 13.29 -12.09 12.96
CA LEU A 331 12.53 -11.06 13.69
C LEU A 331 11.06 -11.42 13.82
N LEU A 332 10.41 -11.86 12.73
CA LEU A 332 9.01 -12.24 12.74
C LEU A 332 8.74 -13.44 13.66
N ARG A 333 9.55 -14.49 13.56
CA ARG A 333 9.40 -15.70 14.40
C ARG A 333 9.72 -15.44 15.88
N GLY A 334 10.65 -14.52 16.14
CA GLY A 334 11.04 -14.17 17.50
C GLY A 334 10.08 -13.17 18.16
N ALA A 335 9.21 -12.50 17.41
CA ALA A 335 8.38 -11.43 17.94
C ALA A 335 7.37 -11.93 18.99
N ALA A 336 7.14 -11.11 20.01
CA ALA A 336 6.17 -11.36 21.07
C ALA A 336 4.86 -10.63 20.74
N ARG A 337 3.78 -11.39 20.50
CA ARG A 337 2.45 -10.83 20.27
C ARG A 337 1.96 -9.99 21.45
N LEU A 338 1.39 -8.84 21.15
CA LEU A 338 0.69 -7.96 22.06
C LEU A 338 -0.75 -8.48 22.25
N PRO A 339 -1.22 -8.63 23.49
CA PRO A 339 -2.56 -9.14 23.76
C PRO A 339 -3.63 -8.14 23.31
N GLY A 340 -4.68 -8.64 22.65
CA GLY A 340 -5.84 -7.83 22.27
C GLY A 340 -5.59 -6.83 21.13
N VAL A 341 -4.53 -7.00 20.35
CA VAL A 341 -4.17 -6.13 19.21
C VAL A 341 -4.24 -6.91 17.89
N PRO A 342 -4.88 -6.39 16.83
CA PRO A 342 -4.88 -7.05 15.50
C PRO A 342 -3.50 -7.14 14.85
N ALA A 343 -3.25 -8.18 14.04
CA ALA A 343 -2.03 -8.31 13.26
C ALA A 343 -1.82 -7.15 12.28
N ALA A 344 -2.90 -6.54 11.78
CA ALA A 344 -2.84 -5.33 10.95
C ALA A 344 -2.36 -4.07 11.72
N GLU A 345 -2.20 -4.13 13.05
CA GLU A 345 -1.59 -3.05 13.84
C GLU A 345 -0.20 -3.42 14.38
N GLN A 346 0.00 -4.69 14.78
CA GLN A 346 1.23 -5.12 15.45
C GLN A 346 2.17 -5.99 14.61
N GLY A 347 1.72 -6.47 13.45
CA GLY A 347 2.43 -7.49 12.68
C GLY A 347 2.59 -8.80 13.45
N ALA A 348 3.83 -9.32 13.46
CA ALA A 348 4.20 -10.46 14.29
C ALA A 348 4.28 -10.12 15.80
N GLY A 349 4.32 -8.83 16.15
CA GLY A 349 4.40 -8.34 17.53
C GLY A 349 5.67 -7.57 17.84
N ARG A 350 5.92 -7.35 19.14
CA ARG A 350 7.09 -6.63 19.65
C ARG A 350 8.36 -7.45 19.44
N ILE A 351 9.43 -6.82 18.96
CA ILE A 351 10.72 -7.51 18.80
C ILE A 351 11.24 -8.12 20.12
N ASP A 352 11.81 -9.33 20.04
CA ASP A 352 12.55 -9.98 21.11
C ASP A 352 13.93 -10.41 20.58
N LEU A 353 14.99 -9.80 21.09
CA LEU A 353 16.36 -10.05 20.61
C LEU A 353 16.84 -11.47 20.88
N ALA A 354 16.44 -12.07 22.00
CA ALA A 354 16.91 -13.39 22.37
C ALA A 354 16.26 -14.45 21.49
N ALA A 355 14.94 -14.35 21.29
CA ALA A 355 14.20 -15.24 20.41
C ALA A 355 14.63 -15.06 18.94
N ALA A 356 14.82 -13.81 18.49
CA ALA A 356 15.33 -13.52 17.15
C ALA A 356 16.76 -14.05 16.94
N ALA A 357 17.66 -13.93 17.93
CA ALA A 357 19.00 -14.50 17.83
C ALA A 357 18.99 -16.03 17.72
N ALA A 358 18.11 -16.70 18.48
CA ALA A 358 17.94 -18.15 18.40
C ALA A 358 17.41 -18.57 17.02
N ALA A 359 16.34 -17.92 16.54
CA ALA A 359 15.77 -18.19 15.22
C ALA A 359 16.78 -17.92 14.09
N LEU A 360 17.58 -16.86 14.20
CA LEU A 360 18.61 -16.53 13.23
C LEU A 360 19.71 -17.59 13.18
N ALA A 361 20.15 -18.10 14.35
CA ALA A 361 21.14 -19.18 14.41
C ALA A 361 20.63 -20.48 13.77
N GLU A 362 19.34 -20.81 13.93
CA GLU A 362 18.73 -21.93 13.24
C GLU A 362 18.72 -21.73 11.72
N LEU A 363 18.25 -20.57 11.25
CA LEU A 363 18.18 -20.23 9.82
C LEU A 363 19.57 -20.14 9.16
N GLU A 364 20.60 -19.79 9.92
CA GLU A 364 21.99 -19.85 9.45
C GLU A 364 22.43 -21.30 9.19
N SER A 365 22.10 -22.20 10.12
CA SER A 365 22.47 -23.62 10.02
C SER A 365 21.67 -24.38 8.96
N ALA A 366 20.42 -23.98 8.74
CA ALA A 366 19.50 -24.59 7.78
C ALA A 366 18.69 -23.49 7.06
N PRO A 367 19.27 -22.84 6.03
CA PRO A 367 18.58 -21.82 5.25
C PRO A 367 17.32 -22.39 4.61
N ARG A 368 16.16 -21.76 4.87
CA ARG A 368 14.85 -22.23 4.42
C ARG A 368 13.89 -21.08 4.13
N ALA A 369 12.93 -21.32 3.27
CA ALA A 369 11.78 -20.44 3.09
C ALA A 369 10.75 -20.63 4.23
N SER A 370 9.92 -19.62 4.45
CA SER A 370 8.76 -19.65 5.35
C SER A 370 7.66 -18.76 4.83
N VAL A 371 6.50 -18.77 5.48
CA VAL A 371 5.41 -17.82 5.23
C VAL A 371 5.14 -16.95 6.46
N HIS A 372 4.54 -15.78 6.24
CA HIS A 372 3.98 -14.94 7.28
C HIS A 372 2.55 -14.49 6.90
N PRO A 373 1.56 -14.60 7.81
CA PRO A 373 1.63 -15.31 9.10
C PRO A 373 1.94 -16.81 8.95
N GLU A 374 2.48 -17.44 10.00
CA GLU A 374 2.89 -18.85 9.97
C GLU A 374 1.72 -19.84 10.12
N ALA A 375 0.57 -19.34 10.58
CA ALA A 375 -0.68 -20.07 10.70
C ALA A 375 -1.84 -19.12 10.39
N LEU A 376 -2.92 -19.68 9.86
CA LEU A 376 -4.17 -18.98 9.58
C LEU A 376 -5.26 -19.51 10.50
N ASP A 377 -5.45 -18.82 11.63
CA ASP A 377 -6.51 -19.13 12.56
C ASP A 377 -7.62 -18.07 12.48
N LEU A 378 -8.62 -18.33 11.64
CA LEU A 378 -9.77 -17.43 11.47
C LEU A 378 -10.69 -17.43 12.72
N ALA A 379 -10.35 -18.12 13.81
CA ALA A 379 -11.00 -17.98 15.11
C ALA A 379 -10.18 -17.12 16.11
N ASP A 380 -8.92 -16.77 15.80
CA ASP A 380 -8.05 -15.98 16.67
C ASP A 380 -8.40 -14.48 16.62
N CYS A 381 -9.37 -14.06 17.42
CA CYS A 381 -9.75 -12.65 17.55
C CYS A 381 -9.10 -11.96 18.76
N PRO A 382 -8.59 -10.72 18.61
CA PRO A 382 -8.66 -9.87 17.42
C PRO A 382 -7.46 -10.03 16.47
N TYR A 383 -6.55 -10.97 16.71
CA TYR A 383 -5.28 -11.05 15.97
C TYR A 383 -5.48 -11.20 14.47
N MET A 384 -6.39 -12.08 14.05
CA MET A 384 -6.73 -12.34 12.64
C MET A 384 -7.91 -11.50 12.14
N TRP A 385 -8.24 -10.38 12.79
CA TRP A 385 -9.16 -9.40 12.21
C TRP A 385 -8.62 -8.93 10.85
N PRO A 386 -9.46 -8.79 9.80
CA PRO A 386 -10.93 -8.86 9.80
C PRO A 386 -11.51 -10.28 9.69
N TYR A 387 -10.69 -11.26 9.32
CA TYR A 387 -11.13 -12.62 8.99
C TYR A 387 -11.79 -13.37 10.14
N CYS A 388 -11.45 -13.04 11.37
CA CYS A 388 -12.05 -13.65 12.55
C CYS A 388 -13.40 -13.01 12.97
N GLY A 389 -13.78 -11.88 12.36
CA GLY A 389 -15.00 -11.14 12.71
C GLY A 389 -16.30 -11.85 12.33
N GLN A 390 -16.26 -12.73 11.32
CA GLN A 390 -17.41 -13.49 10.87
C GLN A 390 -17.03 -14.92 10.44
N PRO A 391 -17.72 -15.95 10.95
CA PRO A 391 -17.59 -17.32 10.45
C PRO A 391 -17.99 -17.46 8.98
N LEU A 392 -17.35 -18.39 8.28
CA LEU A 392 -17.64 -18.66 6.87
C LEU A 392 -18.89 -19.53 6.71
N TYR A 393 -19.52 -19.47 5.54
CA TYR A 393 -20.68 -20.30 5.22
C TYR A 393 -20.73 -20.60 3.71
N ALA A 394 -21.39 -21.70 3.31
CA ALA A 394 -21.49 -22.06 1.90
C ALA A 394 -22.36 -21.08 1.12
N GLU A 395 -22.06 -20.89 -0.18
CA GLU A 395 -22.63 -19.85 -1.06
C GLU A 395 -22.16 -18.42 -0.77
N ALA A 396 -21.35 -18.17 0.27
CA ALA A 396 -20.69 -16.88 0.43
C ALA A 396 -19.66 -16.64 -0.69
N MET A 397 -19.31 -15.38 -0.92
CA MET A 397 -18.10 -15.05 -1.68
C MET A 397 -16.88 -15.68 -0.98
N PRO A 398 -15.92 -16.25 -1.72
CA PRO A 398 -14.70 -16.79 -1.13
C PRO A 398 -13.97 -15.73 -0.31
N THR A 399 -13.53 -16.09 0.89
CA THR A 399 -12.67 -15.23 1.71
C THR A 399 -11.26 -15.29 1.18
N LEU A 400 -10.71 -14.13 0.80
CA LEU A 400 -9.35 -13.99 0.30
C LEU A 400 -8.39 -13.62 1.43
N VAL A 401 -7.32 -14.39 1.60
CA VAL A 401 -6.23 -14.10 2.55
C VAL A 401 -4.90 -14.12 1.81
N ASN A 402 -4.11 -13.05 1.97
CA ASN A 402 -2.79 -12.92 1.34
C ASN A 402 -1.65 -13.11 2.35
N LEU A 403 -0.75 -14.05 2.03
CA LEU A 403 0.44 -14.36 2.84
C LEU A 403 1.71 -13.94 2.11
N THR A 404 2.71 -13.52 2.88
CA THR A 404 4.06 -13.26 2.36
C THR A 404 4.92 -14.51 2.49
N ILE A 405 5.41 -15.02 1.36
CA ILE A 405 6.48 -16.04 1.35
C ILE A 405 7.82 -15.31 1.51
N LEU A 406 8.63 -15.73 2.47
CA LEU A 406 10.00 -15.23 2.70
C LEU A 406 11.00 -16.34 2.38
N ASN A 407 11.91 -16.08 1.44
CA ASN A 407 12.89 -17.03 0.95
C ASN A 407 14.28 -16.83 1.57
N GLY A 408 14.46 -17.28 2.80
CA GLY A 408 15.78 -17.30 3.45
C GLY A 408 16.78 -18.28 2.81
N ALA A 409 16.34 -19.18 1.92
CA ALA A 409 17.21 -20.18 1.31
C ALA A 409 18.05 -19.63 0.15
N GLY A 410 17.60 -18.56 -0.53
CA GLY A 410 18.31 -17.96 -1.65
C GLY A 410 17.62 -16.71 -2.21
N LEU A 411 18.34 -15.97 -3.06
CA LEU A 411 17.88 -14.73 -3.71
C LEU A 411 16.81 -14.97 -4.80
N VAL A 412 16.70 -16.19 -5.32
CA VAL A 412 15.61 -16.53 -6.23
C VAL A 412 15.02 -17.82 -5.73
N GLY A 413 13.70 -17.86 -5.65
CA GLY A 413 12.94 -19.07 -5.38
C GLY A 413 11.88 -19.30 -6.44
N ARG A 414 11.39 -20.54 -6.51
CA ARG A 414 10.18 -20.88 -7.26
C ARG A 414 9.37 -21.89 -6.48
N LEU A 415 8.08 -21.92 -6.73
CA LEU A 415 7.23 -23.00 -6.23
C LEU A 415 7.48 -24.26 -7.04
N GLU A 416 7.65 -25.38 -6.35
CA GLU A 416 7.64 -26.70 -6.97
C GLU A 416 6.22 -27.25 -6.95
N GLY A 417 5.56 -27.17 -8.11
CA GLY A 417 4.14 -27.49 -8.22
C GLY A 417 3.25 -26.40 -7.62
N SER A 418 1.95 -26.66 -7.63
CA SER A 418 0.95 -25.78 -7.03
C SER A 418 0.83 -26.07 -5.53
N PRO A 419 0.55 -25.04 -4.69
CA PRO A 419 0.17 -25.25 -3.30
C PRO A 419 -1.04 -26.19 -3.19
N VAL A 420 -1.10 -26.95 -2.09
CA VAL A 420 -2.15 -27.96 -1.87
C VAL A 420 -2.77 -27.78 -0.48
N TYR A 421 -4.09 -27.81 -0.41
CA TYR A 421 -4.82 -27.93 0.83
C TYR A 421 -5.03 -29.40 1.22
N VAL A 422 -4.74 -29.73 2.47
CA VAL A 422 -4.95 -31.07 3.04
C VAL A 422 -5.83 -30.94 4.29
N PRO A 423 -7.07 -31.46 4.26
CA PRO A 423 -7.93 -31.45 5.44
C PRO A 423 -7.36 -32.38 6.53
N THR A 424 -7.40 -31.93 7.79
CA THR A 424 -6.87 -32.70 8.94
C THR A 424 -7.98 -33.30 9.80
N ASP A 425 -9.22 -32.87 9.62
CA ASP A 425 -10.41 -33.42 10.26
C ASP A 425 -11.58 -33.61 9.27
N GLU A 426 -12.72 -34.08 9.77
CA GLU A 426 -13.92 -34.29 8.94
C GLU A 426 -14.52 -32.96 8.44
N PRO A 427 -14.73 -31.92 9.28
CA PRO A 427 -15.23 -30.63 8.80
C PRO A 427 -14.29 -29.93 7.78
N GLY A 428 -12.96 -30.11 7.89
CA GLY A 428 -11.98 -29.62 6.93
C GLY A 428 -12.21 -30.13 5.50
N ARG A 429 -12.81 -31.31 5.33
CA ARG A 429 -13.14 -31.84 3.99
C ARG A 429 -14.22 -31.05 3.28
N ALA A 430 -14.99 -30.24 4.01
CA ALA A 430 -16.00 -29.36 3.46
C ALA A 430 -15.44 -28.00 3.01
N LEU A 431 -14.13 -27.75 3.10
CA LEU A 431 -13.51 -26.53 2.61
C LEU A 431 -12.99 -26.71 1.17
N ASP A 432 -13.45 -25.84 0.27
CA ASP A 432 -12.83 -25.53 -1.01
C ASP A 432 -11.79 -24.44 -0.79
N VAL A 433 -10.51 -24.79 -0.97
CA VAL A 433 -9.37 -23.88 -0.79
C VAL A 433 -8.57 -23.85 -2.10
N GLN A 434 -8.55 -22.67 -2.72
CA GLN A 434 -7.81 -22.43 -3.96
C GLN A 434 -6.69 -21.42 -3.74
N PHE A 435 -5.74 -21.42 -4.68
CA PHE A 435 -4.50 -20.66 -4.51
C PHE A 435 -4.17 -19.84 -5.75
N GLU A 436 -3.66 -18.64 -5.52
CA GLU A 436 -2.84 -17.89 -6.46
C GLU A 436 -1.52 -17.57 -5.79
N ALA A 437 -0.39 -17.65 -6.48
CA ALA A 437 0.91 -17.41 -5.87
C ALA A 437 1.93 -16.89 -6.88
N SER A 438 2.99 -16.27 -6.35
CA SER A 438 4.14 -15.90 -7.16
C SER A 438 4.84 -17.14 -7.73
N GLU A 439 4.95 -17.23 -9.07
CA GLU A 439 5.73 -18.29 -9.72
C GLU A 439 7.23 -18.19 -9.37
N VAL A 440 7.73 -16.96 -9.26
CA VAL A 440 9.12 -16.62 -8.92
C VAL A 440 9.13 -15.73 -7.70
N LEU A 441 9.90 -16.13 -6.70
CA LEU A 441 10.20 -15.32 -5.52
C LEU A 441 11.43 -14.47 -5.83
N TRP A 442 11.28 -13.15 -5.85
CA TRP A 442 12.36 -12.22 -6.14
C TRP A 442 12.12 -10.84 -5.54
N PRO A 443 13.15 -10.20 -4.96
CA PRO A 443 14.48 -10.74 -4.64
C PRO A 443 14.52 -11.66 -3.43
N TRP A 444 13.63 -11.54 -2.45
CA TRP A 444 13.65 -12.47 -1.31
C TRP A 444 12.28 -12.92 -0.87
N SER A 445 11.25 -12.48 -1.56
CA SER A 445 9.87 -12.73 -1.18
C SER A 445 8.97 -12.95 -2.39
N GLY A 446 7.75 -13.40 -2.10
CA GLY A 446 6.62 -13.46 -3.02
C GLY A 446 5.33 -13.58 -2.22
N TYR A 447 4.20 -13.77 -2.89
CA TYR A 447 2.90 -13.89 -2.25
C TYR A 447 2.29 -15.28 -2.44
N LEU A 448 1.42 -15.65 -1.50
CA LEU A 448 0.49 -16.77 -1.58
C LEU A 448 -0.91 -16.27 -1.16
N ALA A 449 -1.80 -16.19 -2.12
CA ALA A 449 -3.22 -15.87 -1.94
C ALA A 449 -4.03 -17.16 -1.76
N LEU A 450 -4.93 -17.16 -0.78
CA LEU A 450 -5.85 -18.26 -0.50
C LEU A 450 -7.28 -17.79 -0.70
N TYR A 451 -8.06 -18.54 -1.47
CA TYR A 451 -9.51 -18.35 -1.60
C TYR A 451 -10.19 -19.48 -0.83
N ILE A 452 -10.85 -19.16 0.27
CA ILE A 452 -11.41 -20.14 1.20
C ILE A 452 -12.93 -20.05 1.16
N ARG A 453 -13.61 -21.17 0.94
CA ARG A 453 -15.07 -21.25 0.99
C ARG A 453 -15.54 -22.62 1.50
N PRO A 454 -16.54 -22.68 2.40
CA PRO A 454 -17.22 -23.93 2.71
C PRO A 454 -18.15 -24.39 1.58
N ASP A 455 -18.25 -25.68 1.34
CA ASP A 455 -19.12 -26.29 0.33
C ASP A 455 -20.41 -26.90 0.91
N ASP A 456 -20.48 -27.10 2.23
CA ASP A 456 -21.66 -27.65 2.91
C ASP A 456 -22.51 -26.55 3.57
N ALA A 457 -23.76 -26.40 3.09
CA ALA A 457 -24.68 -25.37 3.56
C ALA A 457 -25.28 -25.62 4.94
N LEU A 458 -25.18 -26.84 5.48
CA LEU A 458 -25.75 -27.22 6.78
C LEU A 458 -24.70 -27.38 7.88
N LEU A 459 -23.42 -27.28 7.54
CA LEU A 459 -22.32 -27.51 8.47
C LEU A 459 -22.22 -26.40 9.53
N GLU A 460 -22.13 -26.80 10.79
CA GLU A 460 -21.77 -25.92 11.91
C GLU A 460 -20.61 -26.58 12.67
N ALA A 461 -19.39 -26.08 12.45
CA ALA A 461 -18.18 -26.67 13.01
C ALA A 461 -16.99 -25.71 12.89
N THR A 462 -15.90 -26.03 13.59
CA THR A 462 -14.58 -25.47 13.27
C THR A 462 -13.83 -26.48 12.43
N ALA A 463 -13.50 -26.10 11.20
CA ALA A 463 -12.76 -26.92 10.24
C ALA A 463 -11.25 -26.71 10.36
N HIS A 464 -10.50 -27.80 10.26
CA HIS A 464 -9.04 -27.77 10.34
C HIS A 464 -8.41 -28.37 9.08
N GLY A 465 -7.29 -27.79 8.67
CA GLY A 465 -6.46 -28.35 7.62
C GLY A 465 -5.07 -27.73 7.58
N GLU A 466 -4.34 -28.08 6.54
CA GLU A 466 -2.97 -27.64 6.31
C GLU A 466 -2.82 -27.21 4.84
N VAL A 467 -2.25 -26.03 4.61
CA VAL A 467 -1.76 -25.64 3.30
C VAL A 467 -0.29 -26.04 3.19
N ARG A 468 0.04 -26.80 2.16
CA ARG A 468 1.38 -27.32 1.92
C ARG A 468 1.93 -26.75 0.62
N LEU A 469 3.16 -26.25 0.66
CA LEU A 469 3.89 -25.76 -0.50
C LEU A 469 5.38 -26.07 -0.36
N THR A 470 6.06 -26.24 -1.48
CA THR A 470 7.51 -26.45 -1.51
C THR A 470 8.16 -25.31 -2.30
N VAL A 471 9.07 -24.60 -1.64
CA VAL A 471 9.90 -23.57 -2.28
C VAL A 471 11.25 -24.18 -2.62
N VAL A 472 11.67 -24.03 -3.88
CA VAL A 472 12.97 -24.47 -4.38
C VAL A 472 13.83 -23.27 -4.69
N SER A 473 15.01 -23.24 -4.09
CA SER A 473 16.02 -22.20 -4.26
C SER A 473 17.31 -22.80 -4.78
N ALA A 474 18.06 -22.02 -5.55
CA ALA A 474 19.33 -22.47 -6.10
C ALA A 474 20.32 -22.88 -4.99
N PRO A 475 21.30 -23.76 -5.28
CA PRO A 475 22.29 -24.21 -4.31
C PRO A 475 23.08 -23.03 -3.75
N GLY A 476 23.41 -23.09 -2.46
CA GLY A 476 24.31 -22.12 -1.86
C GLY A 476 25.75 -22.27 -2.36
N PRO A 477 26.65 -21.32 -2.03
CA PRO A 477 28.07 -21.46 -2.34
C PRO A 477 28.67 -22.76 -1.77
N GLY A 478 29.19 -23.63 -2.65
CA GLY A 478 29.78 -24.92 -2.28
C GLY A 478 28.78 -26.09 -2.25
N GLU A 479 27.49 -25.83 -2.41
CA GLU A 479 26.47 -26.86 -2.58
C GLU A 479 26.25 -27.17 -4.07
N LYS A 480 25.76 -28.38 -4.35
CA LYS A 480 25.45 -28.82 -5.72
C LYS A 480 23.96 -29.06 -5.96
N GLU A 481 23.22 -29.32 -4.89
CA GLU A 481 21.80 -29.65 -4.93
C GLU A 481 20.97 -28.42 -4.58
N ASP A 482 19.82 -28.31 -5.23
CA ASP A 482 18.86 -27.24 -4.92
C ASP A 482 18.38 -27.36 -3.47
N ARG A 483 18.22 -26.21 -2.80
CA ARG A 483 17.65 -26.14 -1.46
C ARG A 483 16.13 -26.22 -1.57
N ARG A 484 15.53 -27.19 -0.88
CA ARG A 484 14.08 -27.40 -0.82
C ARG A 484 13.57 -27.06 0.55
N SER A 485 12.50 -26.25 0.61
CA SER A 485 11.82 -25.87 1.83
C SER A 485 10.37 -26.28 1.74
N ASP A 486 10.02 -27.36 2.45
CA ASP A 486 8.64 -27.79 2.61
C ASP A 486 7.99 -26.97 3.73
N ILE A 487 6.95 -26.24 3.37
CA ILE A 487 6.23 -25.32 4.26
C ILE A 487 4.84 -25.89 4.50
N VAL A 488 4.43 -25.90 5.76
CA VAL A 488 3.09 -26.29 6.20
C VAL A 488 2.49 -25.11 6.97
N VAL A 489 1.33 -24.65 6.53
CA VAL A 489 0.57 -23.55 7.14
C VAL A 489 -0.71 -24.13 7.72
N PRO A 490 -0.85 -24.21 9.05
CA PRO A 490 -2.10 -24.63 9.67
C PRO A 490 -3.23 -23.66 9.31
N LEU A 491 -4.41 -24.21 9.02
CA LEU A 491 -5.62 -23.47 8.70
C LEU A 491 -6.75 -23.91 9.65
N THR A 492 -7.33 -22.95 10.37
CA THR A 492 -8.51 -23.12 11.23
C THR A 492 -9.60 -22.17 10.75
N VAL A 493 -10.80 -22.70 10.46
CA VAL A 493 -11.91 -21.93 9.89
C VAL A 493 -13.20 -22.21 10.66
N PRO A 494 -13.79 -21.23 11.36
CA PRO A 494 -15.13 -21.38 11.90
C PRO A 494 -16.17 -21.34 10.77
N ILE A 495 -17.06 -22.33 10.73
CA ILE A 495 -18.12 -22.49 9.73
C ILE A 495 -19.48 -22.47 10.43
N ILE A 496 -20.42 -21.72 9.86
CA ILE A 496 -21.83 -21.70 10.27
C ILE A 496 -22.72 -22.18 9.12
N PRO A 497 -23.95 -22.66 9.43
CA PRO A 497 -24.92 -22.97 8.40
C PRO A 497 -25.24 -21.73 7.56
N THR A 498 -25.44 -21.94 6.26
CA THR A 498 -25.72 -20.87 5.32
C THR A 498 -26.91 -20.04 5.79
N PRO A 499 -26.73 -18.75 6.12
CA PRO A 499 -27.81 -17.92 6.63
C PRO A 499 -28.94 -17.81 5.60
N PRO A 500 -30.20 -17.64 6.01
CA PRO A 500 -31.28 -17.29 5.08
C PRO A 500 -30.92 -16.03 4.27
N ARG A 501 -31.30 -15.95 2.99
CA ARG A 501 -30.98 -14.79 2.12
C ARG A 501 -31.29 -13.43 2.76
N LYS A 502 -32.40 -13.34 3.50
CA LYS A 502 -32.82 -12.13 4.24
C LYS A 502 -31.92 -11.70 5.40
N LYS A 503 -30.82 -12.42 5.65
CA LYS A 503 -29.81 -12.17 6.68
C LYS A 503 -28.40 -11.97 6.10
N ARG A 504 -28.27 -11.96 4.76
CA ARG A 504 -26.99 -11.83 4.06
C ARG A 504 -26.83 -10.44 3.49
N ILE A 505 -25.75 -9.78 3.85
CA ILE A 505 -25.34 -8.52 3.26
C ILE A 505 -24.34 -8.80 2.15
N LEU A 506 -24.55 -8.18 0.99
CA LEU A 506 -23.54 -8.02 -0.04
C LEU A 506 -23.14 -6.56 -0.07
N TRP A 507 -21.85 -6.27 -0.07
CA TRP A 507 -21.33 -4.92 -0.23
C TRP A 507 -20.52 -4.87 -1.52
N ASP A 508 -20.87 -3.91 -2.37
CA ASP A 508 -20.13 -3.58 -3.56
C ASP A 508 -18.77 -2.99 -3.25
N GLN A 509 -17.73 -3.63 -3.79
CA GLN A 509 -16.33 -3.23 -3.71
C GLN A 509 -15.69 -3.11 -5.10
N TYR A 510 -16.48 -3.33 -6.15
CA TYR A 510 -15.98 -3.32 -7.53
C TYR A 510 -16.06 -1.93 -8.14
N HIS A 511 -16.97 -1.10 -7.64
CA HIS A 511 -17.21 0.24 -8.16
C HIS A 511 -16.48 1.34 -7.41
N SER A 512 -15.47 1.00 -6.60
CA SER A 512 -14.62 1.96 -5.91
C SER A 512 -13.29 2.19 -6.65
N ILE A 513 -12.92 3.44 -6.94
CA ILE A 513 -11.69 3.81 -7.66
C ILE A 513 -10.67 4.41 -6.69
N ALA A 514 -9.78 3.58 -6.16
CA ALA A 514 -8.71 4.08 -5.30
C ALA A 514 -7.72 4.99 -6.06
N TYR A 515 -7.20 6.02 -5.38
CA TYR A 515 -6.01 6.78 -5.78
C TYR A 515 -4.76 5.86 -5.77
N PRO A 516 -3.73 6.03 -6.64
CA PRO A 516 -3.45 7.10 -7.63
C PRO A 516 -3.87 6.91 -9.11
N PRO A 517 -4.54 5.84 -9.59
CA PRO A 517 -5.03 5.77 -10.98
C PRO A 517 -5.74 7.03 -11.50
N ALA A 518 -6.48 7.72 -10.62
CA ALA A 518 -7.20 8.96 -10.88
C ALA A 518 -7.02 9.94 -9.70
N TYR A 519 -7.28 11.23 -9.93
CA TYR A 519 -7.56 12.13 -8.80
C TYR A 519 -9.03 11.99 -8.43
N ILE A 520 -9.28 11.24 -7.34
CA ILE A 520 -10.56 11.23 -6.62
C ILE A 520 -10.41 12.15 -5.40
N PRO A 521 -11.18 13.26 -5.37
CA PRO A 521 -11.25 14.13 -4.19
C PRO A 521 -11.77 13.39 -2.96
N ARG A 522 -11.46 13.92 -1.78
CA ARG A 522 -12.08 13.45 -0.54
C ARG A 522 -13.56 13.77 -0.45
N ASP A 523 -14.23 12.96 0.35
CA ASP A 523 -15.61 13.14 0.78
C ASP A 523 -15.73 14.43 1.60
N ASP A 524 -14.92 14.61 2.66
CA ASP A 524 -14.96 15.81 3.52
C ASP A 524 -14.23 17.02 2.90
N LEU A 525 -15.00 17.87 2.21
CA LEU A 525 -14.54 19.14 1.64
C LEU A 525 -14.05 20.17 2.68
N THR A 526 -14.31 19.98 3.98
CA THR A 526 -13.81 20.88 5.04
C THR A 526 -12.31 20.67 5.30
N THR A 527 -11.76 19.54 4.89
CA THR A 527 -10.34 19.23 5.03
C THR A 527 -9.51 19.86 3.90
N ARG A 528 -8.71 20.88 4.25
CA ARG A 528 -7.91 21.65 3.26
C ARG A 528 -6.45 21.26 3.13
N GLN A 529 -5.95 20.45 4.07
CA GLN A 529 -4.53 20.07 4.13
C GLN A 529 -4.21 18.81 3.34
N ASP A 530 -5.25 18.03 3.01
CA ASP A 530 -5.16 16.80 2.27
C ASP A 530 -6.43 16.66 1.41
N ILE A 531 -6.25 16.66 0.10
CA ILE A 531 -7.34 16.77 -0.87
C ILE A 531 -7.60 15.44 -1.59
N LEU A 532 -6.80 14.42 -1.31
CA LEU A 532 -6.81 13.12 -1.98
C LEU A 532 -7.41 12.07 -1.05
N ASP A 533 -8.28 11.22 -1.57
CA ASP A 533 -8.68 10.02 -0.84
C ASP A 533 -7.56 8.96 -0.93
N TRP A 534 -6.60 9.04 -0.01
CA TRP A 534 -5.48 8.10 0.10
C TRP A 534 -5.87 6.79 0.79
N HIS A 535 -6.94 6.80 1.58
CA HIS A 535 -7.30 5.65 2.40
C HIS A 535 -7.98 4.58 1.57
N GLY A 536 -8.67 4.99 0.50
CA GLY A 536 -9.32 4.10 -0.46
C GLY A 536 -10.52 3.42 0.19
N ASP A 537 -11.67 3.58 -0.44
CA ASP A 537 -12.98 3.06 -0.04
C ASP A 537 -13.03 1.53 0.10
N HIS A 538 -12.45 1.03 1.21
CA HIS A 538 -12.20 -0.38 1.41
C HIS A 538 -12.58 -0.85 2.83
N PRO A 539 -13.23 -2.03 2.98
CA PRO A 539 -13.68 -2.60 4.24
C PRO A 539 -12.60 -2.76 5.30
N TYR A 540 -11.34 -2.84 4.89
CA TYR A 540 -10.21 -3.04 5.80
C TYR A 540 -9.42 -1.75 6.05
N ASN A 541 -9.85 -0.63 5.46
CA ASN A 541 -9.29 0.71 5.62
C ASN A 541 -10.33 1.67 6.20
N ASN A 542 -10.74 2.71 5.46
CA ASN A 542 -11.61 3.78 5.95
C ASN A 542 -13.00 3.29 6.37
N PHE A 543 -13.54 2.24 5.74
CA PHE A 543 -14.84 1.67 6.11
C PHE A 543 -14.78 0.52 7.12
N HIS A 544 -13.64 0.30 7.79
CA HIS A 544 -13.52 -0.77 8.78
C HIS A 544 -14.53 -0.66 9.92
N GLY A 545 -14.82 0.56 10.38
CA GLY A 545 -15.82 0.81 11.42
C GLY A 545 -17.22 0.39 10.98
N MET A 546 -17.57 0.61 9.71
CA MET A 546 -18.82 0.11 9.14
C MET A 546 -18.83 -1.43 9.13
N LEU A 547 -17.75 -2.06 8.65
CA LEU A 547 -17.64 -3.52 8.61
C LEU A 547 -17.87 -4.16 10.00
N ASP A 548 -17.26 -3.59 11.04
CA ASP A 548 -17.42 -4.05 12.43
C ASP A 548 -18.86 -3.85 12.96
N HIS A 549 -19.56 -2.82 12.46
CA HIS A 549 -20.93 -2.50 12.84
C HIS A 549 -21.96 -3.41 12.18
N LEU A 550 -21.75 -3.81 10.92
CA LEU A 550 -22.74 -4.57 10.14
C LEU A 550 -23.26 -5.83 10.88
N ARG A 551 -24.56 -6.08 10.73
CA ARG A 551 -25.29 -7.23 11.29
C ARG A 551 -26.10 -7.94 10.21
N CYS A 552 -26.65 -9.11 10.53
CA CYS A 552 -27.33 -9.99 9.59
C CYS A 552 -28.65 -9.42 9.01
N TYR A 553 -28.59 -8.77 7.84
CA TYR A 553 -29.76 -8.29 7.08
C TYR A 553 -29.65 -8.64 5.59
N GLY A 554 -30.76 -8.64 4.84
CA GLY A 554 -30.81 -9.04 3.43
C GLY A 554 -30.71 -7.85 2.49
N ALA A 555 -29.51 -7.29 2.31
CA ALA A 555 -29.32 -6.05 1.55
C ALA A 555 -28.08 -6.10 0.63
N LEU A 556 -28.17 -5.39 -0.50
CA LEU A 556 -27.01 -4.94 -1.28
C LEU A 556 -26.68 -3.50 -0.87
N LEU A 557 -25.45 -3.28 -0.40
CA LEU A 557 -24.92 -1.96 -0.07
C LEU A 557 -24.00 -1.49 -1.19
N ILE A 558 -24.27 -0.29 -1.69
CA ILE A 558 -23.38 0.49 -2.56
C ILE A 558 -23.04 1.74 -1.77
N VAL A 559 -21.76 1.91 -1.44
CA VAL A 559 -21.27 3.00 -0.60
C VAL A 559 -20.11 3.62 -1.33
N ASP A 560 -20.20 4.92 -1.57
CA ASP A 560 -19.16 5.73 -2.20
C ASP A 560 -18.57 5.14 -3.49
N SER A 561 -19.44 4.96 -4.49
CA SER A 561 -19.02 4.40 -5.77
C SER A 561 -18.55 5.50 -6.72
N GLU A 562 -17.31 5.41 -7.22
CA GLU A 562 -16.76 6.32 -8.22
C GLU A 562 -16.74 5.75 -9.65
N GLU A 563 -16.94 4.44 -9.82
CA GLU A 563 -16.97 3.77 -11.13
C GLU A 563 -18.36 3.80 -11.80
N GLU A 564 -18.36 3.50 -13.10
CA GLU A 564 -19.53 3.34 -13.95
C GLU A 564 -20.20 1.96 -13.77
N PHE A 565 -21.49 1.83 -14.09
CA PHE A 565 -22.23 0.57 -14.02
C PHE A 565 -22.55 0.01 -15.42
N TYR A 566 -22.52 -1.31 -15.58
CA TYR A 566 -22.94 -1.95 -16.83
C TYR A 566 -24.46 -1.86 -17.01
N LYS A 567 -24.94 -1.77 -18.26
CA LYS A 567 -26.39 -1.75 -18.53
C LYS A 567 -27.08 -3.03 -18.08
N GLU A 568 -26.42 -4.16 -18.29
CA GLU A 568 -26.87 -5.50 -17.91
C GLU A 568 -26.97 -5.62 -16.38
N GLU A 569 -26.03 -5.01 -15.66
CA GLU A 569 -26.03 -4.95 -14.20
C GLU A 569 -27.19 -4.13 -13.67
N ILE A 570 -27.42 -2.91 -14.18
CA ILE A 570 -28.56 -2.07 -13.80
C ILE A 570 -29.87 -2.83 -14.03
N GLN A 571 -30.00 -3.51 -15.18
CA GLN A 571 -31.18 -4.30 -15.49
C GLN A 571 -31.37 -5.47 -14.52
N LYS A 572 -30.29 -6.19 -14.19
CA LYS A 572 -30.32 -7.32 -13.26
C LYS A 572 -30.68 -6.86 -11.84
N LEU A 573 -30.08 -5.77 -11.38
CA LEU A 573 -30.37 -5.17 -10.08
C LEU A 573 -31.85 -4.79 -9.97
N ARG A 574 -32.38 -4.11 -10.99
CA ARG A 574 -33.81 -3.76 -11.04
C ARG A 574 -34.71 -4.99 -10.93
N GLN A 575 -34.40 -6.06 -11.65
CA GLN A 575 -35.15 -7.31 -11.58
C GLN A 575 -35.06 -7.96 -10.18
N ASP A 576 -33.89 -7.95 -9.55
CA ASP A 576 -33.73 -8.54 -8.22
C ASP A 576 -34.47 -7.77 -7.13
N VAL A 577 -34.47 -6.43 -7.21
CA VAL A 577 -35.28 -5.60 -6.31
C VAL A 577 -36.76 -5.87 -6.53
N ASP A 578 -37.25 -5.75 -7.77
CA ASP A 578 -38.67 -5.84 -8.06
C ASP A 578 -39.27 -7.24 -7.86
N LEU A 579 -38.54 -8.28 -8.27
CA LEU A 579 -39.08 -9.63 -8.41
C LEU A 579 -38.53 -10.61 -7.37
N SER A 580 -37.31 -10.37 -6.86
CA SER A 580 -36.68 -11.24 -5.87
C SER A 580 -36.72 -10.69 -4.44
N GLY A 581 -37.17 -9.44 -4.26
CA GLY A 581 -37.27 -8.80 -2.95
C GLY A 581 -35.94 -8.36 -2.36
N LEU A 582 -34.95 -8.04 -3.19
CA LEU A 582 -33.67 -7.47 -2.74
C LEU A 582 -33.90 -6.07 -2.15
N GLY A 583 -33.30 -5.79 -0.99
CA GLY A 583 -33.15 -4.43 -0.49
C GLY A 583 -31.86 -3.80 -1.02
N LEU A 584 -31.99 -2.67 -1.73
CA LEU A 584 -30.86 -1.87 -2.21
C LEU A 584 -30.66 -0.67 -1.29
N ILE A 585 -29.44 -0.48 -0.78
CA ILE A 585 -29.05 0.67 0.02
C ILE A 585 -27.89 1.36 -0.69
N VAL A 586 -28.06 2.64 -1.01
CA VAL A 586 -27.06 3.49 -1.65
C VAL A 586 -26.68 4.62 -0.70
N PHE A 587 -25.41 4.70 -0.36
CA PHE A 587 -24.77 5.88 0.21
C PHE A 587 -23.95 6.53 -0.90
N ALA A 588 -24.36 7.72 -1.31
CA ALA A 588 -23.63 8.54 -2.27
C ALA A 588 -22.81 9.60 -1.51
N ASP A 589 -22.07 10.41 -2.26
CA ASP A 589 -21.35 11.57 -1.74
C ASP A 589 -21.52 12.79 -2.66
N TRP A 590 -20.82 13.89 -2.41
CA TRP A 590 -20.97 15.11 -3.20
C TRP A 590 -20.53 14.95 -4.66
N TYR A 591 -21.13 15.76 -5.55
CA TYR A 591 -20.71 15.91 -6.94
C TYR A 591 -21.00 17.31 -7.47
N ASP A 592 -20.02 18.20 -7.46
CA ASP A 592 -20.19 19.57 -7.94
C ASP A 592 -19.06 19.99 -8.87
N LEU A 593 -19.38 20.28 -10.14
CA LEU A 593 -18.39 20.59 -11.17
C LEU A 593 -17.58 21.86 -10.88
N GLU A 594 -18.17 22.87 -10.24
CA GLU A 594 -17.44 24.10 -9.87
C GLU A 594 -16.43 23.82 -8.76
N THR A 595 -16.84 23.03 -7.76
CA THR A 595 -15.99 22.57 -6.66
C THR A 595 -14.85 21.69 -7.17
N MET A 596 -15.14 20.70 -8.03
CA MET A 596 -14.15 19.86 -8.70
C MET A 596 -13.08 20.68 -9.44
N LYS A 597 -13.49 21.75 -10.14
CA LYS A 597 -12.57 22.67 -10.83
C LYS A 597 -11.73 23.49 -9.85
N GLY A 598 -12.26 23.77 -8.66
CA GLY A 598 -11.59 24.51 -7.60
C GLY A 598 -10.51 23.70 -6.86
N VAL A 599 -10.67 22.38 -6.75
CA VAL A 599 -9.75 21.50 -6.00
C VAL A 599 -8.61 20.93 -6.85
N ARG A 600 -8.55 21.23 -8.15
CA ARG A 600 -7.44 20.82 -9.01
C ARG A 600 -6.10 21.35 -8.49
N PHE A 601 -5.05 20.57 -8.66
CA PHE A 601 -3.70 20.95 -8.26
C PHE A 601 -2.69 20.68 -9.38
N TYR A 602 -1.59 21.43 -9.34
CA TYR A 602 -0.47 21.19 -10.25
C TYR A 602 0.48 20.22 -9.57
N ASP A 603 0.65 19.04 -10.17
CA ASP A 603 1.62 18.08 -9.70
C ASP A 603 3.00 18.45 -10.25
N ASP A 604 3.88 18.92 -9.36
CA ASP A 604 5.27 19.25 -9.66
C ASP A 604 6.05 18.06 -10.24
N ASN A 605 5.60 16.82 -9.97
CA ASN A 605 6.27 15.57 -10.33
C ASN A 605 6.06 15.24 -11.79
N THR A 606 4.78 15.17 -12.18
CA THR A 606 4.36 14.89 -13.55
C THR A 606 4.39 16.14 -14.42
N ARG A 607 4.52 17.33 -13.81
CA ARG A 607 4.42 18.64 -14.47
C ARG A 607 3.12 18.80 -15.24
N SER A 608 2.04 18.29 -14.66
CA SER A 608 0.69 18.38 -15.22
C SER A 608 -0.30 18.82 -14.16
N TRP A 609 -1.38 19.45 -14.62
CA TRP A 609 -2.56 19.66 -13.79
C TRP A 609 -3.27 18.33 -13.60
N TRP A 610 -3.61 18.04 -12.35
CA TRP A 610 -4.50 16.95 -11.97
C TRP A 610 -5.85 17.55 -11.66
N GLU A 611 -6.85 17.07 -12.39
CA GLU A 611 -8.24 17.49 -12.26
C GLU A 611 -9.07 16.31 -11.77
N ALA A 612 -10.07 16.59 -10.95
CA ALA A 612 -10.91 15.56 -10.34
C ALA A 612 -11.69 14.79 -11.42
N ALA A 613 -11.61 13.47 -11.37
CA ALA A 613 -12.35 12.61 -12.31
C ALA A 613 -13.85 12.65 -12.01
N THR A 614 -14.21 12.60 -10.72
CA THR A 614 -15.56 12.77 -10.17
C THR A 614 -15.53 13.58 -8.87
N GLY A 615 -16.67 13.75 -8.18
CA GLY A 615 -16.76 14.29 -6.82
C GLY A 615 -16.25 13.29 -5.77
N GLY A 616 -16.84 13.28 -4.57
CA GLY A 616 -16.63 12.17 -3.62
C GLY A 616 -17.14 10.86 -4.24
N ALA A 617 -18.37 10.88 -4.76
CA ALA A 617 -18.95 9.77 -5.52
C ALA A 617 -19.16 10.13 -7.01
N ASN A 618 -19.33 9.12 -7.86
CA ASN A 618 -19.83 9.26 -9.24
C ASN A 618 -21.35 9.34 -9.27
N VAL A 619 -21.88 10.46 -8.79
CA VAL A 619 -23.32 10.75 -8.77
C VAL A 619 -23.99 10.61 -10.15
N PRO A 620 -23.38 11.00 -11.28
CA PRO A 620 -23.94 10.70 -12.60
C PRO A 620 -24.13 9.20 -12.88
N ALA A 621 -23.16 8.34 -12.52
CA ALA A 621 -23.29 6.89 -12.66
C ALA A 621 -24.35 6.31 -11.70
N LEU A 622 -24.38 6.79 -10.45
CA LEU A 622 -25.44 6.45 -9.49
C LEU A 622 -26.83 6.87 -9.99
N ASN A 623 -26.94 8.00 -10.68
CA ASN A 623 -28.20 8.42 -11.29
C ASN A 623 -28.64 7.48 -12.41
N ASP A 624 -27.72 6.96 -13.23
CA ASP A 624 -28.04 5.95 -14.24
C ASP A 624 -28.52 4.63 -13.57
N LEU A 625 -27.89 4.23 -12.46
CA LEU A 625 -28.29 3.08 -11.63
C LEU A 625 -29.69 3.26 -11.01
N LEU A 626 -29.99 4.45 -10.51
CA LEU A 626 -31.22 4.77 -9.76
C LEU A 626 -32.40 5.19 -10.64
N GLN A 627 -32.15 5.57 -11.90
CA GLN A 627 -33.17 5.99 -12.86
C GLN A 627 -34.36 5.00 -12.98
N PRO A 628 -34.17 3.66 -13.03
CA PRO A 628 -35.26 2.70 -13.09
C PRO A 628 -36.21 2.75 -11.87
N PHE A 629 -35.75 3.29 -10.74
CA PHE A 629 -36.53 3.44 -9.52
C PHE A 629 -37.17 4.83 -9.39
N GLY A 630 -36.92 5.74 -10.34
CA GLY A 630 -37.46 7.11 -10.30
C GLY A 630 -36.79 8.03 -9.28
N ILE A 631 -35.60 7.65 -8.77
CA ILE A 631 -34.81 8.43 -7.81
C ILE A 631 -33.68 9.13 -8.55
N GLY A 632 -33.37 10.37 -8.15
CA GLY A 632 -32.27 11.16 -8.72
C GLY A 632 -31.60 12.05 -7.70
N LEU A 633 -30.28 12.14 -7.78
CA LEU A 633 -29.37 12.89 -6.91
C LEU A 633 -28.89 14.17 -7.61
N GLY A 634 -28.71 15.23 -6.81
CA GLY A 634 -28.34 16.57 -7.24
C GLY A 634 -26.84 16.79 -7.39
N GLY A 635 -26.48 18.00 -7.81
CA GLY A 635 -25.08 18.44 -7.95
C GLY A 635 -24.58 19.29 -6.78
N PRO A 636 -25.30 20.36 -6.37
CA PRO A 636 -24.80 21.23 -5.31
C PRO A 636 -24.52 20.47 -4.01
N VAL A 637 -23.35 20.75 -3.42
CA VAL A 637 -22.92 20.20 -2.13
C VAL A 637 -23.93 20.58 -1.05
N LEU A 638 -24.37 19.59 -0.29
CA LEU A 638 -25.32 19.74 0.81
C LEU A 638 -24.62 19.56 2.16
N GLU A 639 -24.62 20.62 2.97
CA GLU A 639 -24.20 20.56 4.38
C GLU A 639 -25.41 20.85 5.29
N GLY A 640 -25.61 20.04 6.32
CA GLY A 640 -26.72 20.27 7.24
C GLY A 640 -26.92 19.16 8.25
N THR A 641 -28.12 19.10 8.80
CA THR A 641 -28.49 18.08 9.79
C THR A 641 -29.88 17.56 9.49
N MET A 642 -30.02 16.24 9.49
CA MET A 642 -31.25 15.53 9.27
C MET A 642 -31.67 14.86 10.57
N GLU A 643 -32.92 15.08 10.99
CA GLU A 643 -33.48 14.41 12.16
C GLU A 643 -34.24 13.16 11.71
N LEU A 644 -33.90 12.02 12.31
CA LEU A 644 -34.56 10.74 12.10
C LEU A 644 -35.71 10.54 13.10
N PRO A 645 -36.69 9.68 12.76
CA PRO A 645 -37.68 9.21 13.73
C PRO A 645 -36.98 8.62 14.96
N GLY A 646 -37.40 9.03 16.16
CA GLY A 646 -36.73 8.64 17.41
C GLY A 646 -35.76 9.69 17.98
N GLY A 647 -35.52 10.80 17.25
CA GLY A 647 -34.73 11.94 17.74
C GLY A 647 -33.21 11.78 17.56
N GLU A 648 -32.79 10.86 16.72
CA GLU A 648 -31.39 10.77 16.26
C GLU A 648 -31.13 11.83 15.20
N SER A 649 -29.97 12.48 15.31
CA SER A 649 -29.55 13.57 14.45
C SER A 649 -28.37 13.11 13.60
N VAL A 650 -28.52 13.13 12.27
CA VAL A 650 -27.50 12.74 11.30
C VAL A 650 -26.93 13.98 10.65
N ALA A 651 -25.62 14.19 10.77
CA ALA A 651 -24.92 15.28 10.12
C ALA A 651 -24.66 14.94 8.65
N LEU A 652 -24.95 15.88 7.77
CA LEU A 652 -24.48 15.89 6.39
C LEU A 652 -23.32 16.88 6.31
N GLN A 653 -22.14 16.39 5.96
CA GLN A 653 -20.93 17.19 5.88
C GLN A 653 -20.72 17.72 4.47
N SER A 654 -20.89 16.86 3.48
CA SER A 654 -20.55 17.13 2.08
C SER A 654 -21.32 16.17 1.20
N GLY A 655 -22.64 16.13 1.38
CA GLY A 655 -23.49 15.21 0.63
C GLY A 655 -24.07 15.81 -0.64
N THR A 656 -25.00 15.07 -1.23
CA THR A 656 -25.86 15.48 -2.34
C THR A 656 -27.34 15.40 -1.95
N ALA A 657 -28.16 16.24 -2.58
CA ALA A 657 -29.60 16.28 -2.37
C ALA A 657 -30.35 15.23 -3.20
N VAL A 658 -31.44 14.69 -2.66
CA VAL A 658 -32.43 13.93 -3.44
C VAL A 658 -33.30 14.93 -4.23
N MET A 659 -33.07 15.00 -5.53
CA MET A 659 -33.74 15.92 -6.45
C MET A 659 -34.96 15.30 -7.12
N ALA A 660 -35.07 13.97 -7.14
CA ALA A 660 -36.23 13.27 -7.67
C ALA A 660 -36.57 12.05 -6.82
N ALA A 661 -37.85 11.82 -6.58
CA ALA A 661 -38.37 10.58 -6.00
C ALA A 661 -39.81 10.34 -6.47
N PRO A 662 -40.22 9.07 -6.71
CA PRO A 662 -41.55 8.78 -7.21
C PRO A 662 -42.63 8.98 -6.14
N GLN A 663 -43.89 9.03 -6.57
CA GLN A 663 -45.03 8.93 -5.66
C GLN A 663 -44.93 7.66 -4.81
N GLY A 664 -45.24 7.76 -3.52
CA GLY A 664 -45.16 6.66 -2.57
C GLY A 664 -43.79 6.47 -1.91
N ALA A 665 -42.76 7.23 -2.29
CA ALA A 665 -41.49 7.29 -1.56
C ALA A 665 -41.64 8.08 -0.25
N TRP A 666 -40.80 7.78 0.74
CA TRP A 666 -40.61 8.62 1.94
C TRP A 666 -39.37 9.48 1.75
N LEU A 667 -39.44 10.76 2.12
CA LEU A 667 -38.32 11.69 2.07
C LEU A 667 -38.02 12.24 3.46
N TYR A 668 -36.74 12.33 3.78
CA TYR A 668 -36.25 13.04 4.96
C TYR A 668 -35.41 14.23 4.53
N THR A 669 -35.65 15.37 5.18
CA THR A 669 -35.02 16.64 4.82
C THR A 669 -33.92 16.99 5.80
N ALA A 670 -32.75 17.31 5.27
CA ALA A 670 -31.71 18.00 6.01
C ALA A 670 -32.04 19.49 6.09
N THR A 671 -31.78 20.10 7.25
CA THR A 671 -31.87 21.54 7.43
C THR A 671 -30.46 22.13 7.35
N THR A 672 -30.24 23.01 6.38
CA THR A 672 -28.96 23.72 6.24
C THR A 672 -28.91 24.95 7.16
N PRO A 673 -27.74 25.33 7.70
CA PRO A 673 -27.59 26.61 8.39
C PRO A 673 -27.86 27.78 7.44
N GLY A 674 -28.62 28.80 7.88
CA GLY A 674 -28.80 30.03 7.09
C GLY A 674 -27.45 30.70 6.77
N VAL A 675 -27.40 31.51 5.71
CA VAL A 675 -26.16 32.20 5.25
C VAL A 675 -25.47 32.93 6.42
N LYS A 676 -24.24 32.54 6.77
CA LYS A 676 -23.47 33.05 7.93
C LYS A 676 -24.20 32.91 9.28
N GLY A 677 -24.99 31.85 9.47
CA GLY A 677 -25.76 31.59 10.69
C GLY A 677 -26.91 32.57 10.92
N LYS A 678 -27.35 33.31 9.89
CA LYS A 678 -28.46 34.28 9.99
C LYS A 678 -29.55 33.96 8.96
N GLY A 679 -30.78 33.80 9.44
CA GLY A 679 -31.98 33.51 8.63
C GLY A 679 -32.50 32.08 8.81
N PRO A 680 -33.73 31.79 8.36
CA PRO A 680 -34.26 30.42 8.37
C PRO A 680 -33.43 29.54 7.42
N GLY A 681 -33.09 28.33 7.86
CA GLY A 681 -32.39 27.34 7.05
C GLY A 681 -33.22 26.88 5.85
N VAL A 682 -32.57 26.23 4.88
CA VAL A 682 -33.25 25.61 3.74
C VAL A 682 -33.43 24.12 4.02
N ALA A 683 -34.67 23.64 3.99
CA ALA A 683 -34.98 22.22 4.09
C ALA A 683 -34.80 21.57 2.71
N THR A 684 -33.89 20.61 2.61
CA THR A 684 -33.54 19.92 1.37
C THR A 684 -33.60 18.42 1.58
N ALA A 685 -34.24 17.68 0.68
CA ALA A 685 -34.34 16.22 0.80
C ALA A 685 -32.94 15.58 0.69
N ALA A 686 -32.61 14.69 1.62
CA ALA A 686 -31.28 14.10 1.79
C ALA A 686 -31.32 12.56 1.83
N LEU A 687 -32.45 11.98 2.21
CA LEU A 687 -32.70 10.54 2.23
C LEU A 687 -34.03 10.24 1.55
N ALA A 688 -34.03 9.22 0.68
CA ALA A 688 -35.22 8.66 0.07
C ALA A 688 -35.36 7.17 0.39
N LEU A 689 -36.57 6.75 0.73
CA LEU A 689 -36.93 5.35 0.91
C LEU A 689 -38.08 5.00 -0.03
N LEU A 690 -37.99 3.85 -0.69
CA LEU A 690 -38.98 3.40 -1.66
C LEU A 690 -39.21 1.89 -1.51
N ARG A 691 -40.48 1.47 -1.55
CA ARG A 691 -40.83 0.08 -1.81
C ARG A 691 -41.01 -0.10 -3.32
N SER A 692 -40.23 -1.00 -3.93
CA SER A 692 -40.28 -1.26 -5.38
C SER A 692 -40.50 -2.75 -5.63
N GLY A 693 -41.67 -3.08 -6.21
CA GLY A 693 -42.09 -4.47 -6.37
C GLY A 693 -42.10 -5.21 -5.03
N MET A 694 -41.33 -6.30 -4.94
CA MET A 694 -41.16 -7.09 -3.72
C MET A 694 -40.05 -6.59 -2.80
N GLY A 695 -39.20 -5.67 -3.27
CA GLY A 695 -38.01 -5.19 -2.56
C GLY A 695 -38.10 -3.73 -2.15
N THR A 696 -36.95 -3.17 -1.80
CA THR A 696 -36.82 -1.80 -1.29
C THR A 696 -35.59 -1.12 -1.87
N VAL A 697 -35.65 0.21 -1.94
CA VAL A 697 -34.54 1.07 -2.33
C VAL A 697 -34.42 2.21 -1.33
N SER A 698 -33.24 2.37 -0.78
CA SER A 698 -32.85 3.45 0.13
C SER A 698 -31.69 4.21 -0.49
N VAL A 699 -31.77 5.54 -0.53
CA VAL A 699 -30.71 6.39 -1.07
C VAL A 699 -30.44 7.53 -0.11
N PHE A 700 -29.25 7.55 0.49
CA PHE A 700 -28.75 8.64 1.31
C PHE A 700 -27.61 9.36 0.59
N GLY A 701 -27.59 10.68 0.66
CA GLY A 701 -26.68 11.49 -0.14
C GLY A 701 -25.29 11.73 0.44
N ASP A 702 -24.89 11.10 1.55
CA ASP A 702 -23.60 11.35 2.21
C ASP A 702 -23.01 10.05 2.80
N SER A 703 -21.80 9.64 2.41
CA SER A 703 -21.09 8.44 2.91
C SER A 703 -20.11 8.73 4.04
N ASN A 704 -19.74 9.99 4.27
CA ASN A 704 -18.71 10.40 5.24
C ASN A 704 -19.02 9.90 6.67
N CYS A 705 -20.31 9.76 7.04
CA CYS A 705 -20.70 9.22 8.34
C CYS A 705 -20.44 7.71 8.52
N LEU A 706 -19.98 7.02 7.48
CA LEU A 706 -19.52 5.63 7.47
C LEU A 706 -17.98 5.52 7.33
N ASP A 707 -17.31 6.58 6.85
CA ASP A 707 -15.84 6.66 6.70
C ASP A 707 -15.17 7.02 8.05
N SER A 708 -14.42 6.08 8.61
CA SER A 708 -13.72 6.24 9.89
C SER A 708 -12.52 7.19 9.89
N SER A 709 -11.99 7.56 8.72
CA SER A 709 -10.89 8.48 8.53
C SER A 709 -11.31 9.93 8.75
N HIS A 710 -12.54 10.28 8.38
CA HIS A 710 -13.03 11.67 8.36
C HIS A 710 -14.38 11.89 9.05
N GLN A 711 -15.02 10.84 9.58
CA GLN A 711 -16.27 10.98 10.34
C GLN A 711 -16.13 11.97 11.50
N LYS A 712 -16.99 12.99 11.52
CA LYS A 712 -17.22 13.83 12.71
C LYS A 712 -18.14 13.12 13.72
N ALA A 713 -19.12 12.40 13.20
CA ALA A 713 -20.05 11.57 13.96
C ALA A 713 -20.53 10.42 13.08
N ALA A 714 -20.54 9.21 13.63
CA ALA A 714 -21.02 8.04 12.91
C ALA A 714 -22.55 8.01 12.82
N CYS A 715 -23.08 7.50 11.71
CA CYS A 715 -24.52 7.36 11.45
C CYS A 715 -25.01 5.92 11.61
N TRP A 716 -24.53 5.21 12.63
CA TRP A 716 -24.86 3.79 12.86
C TRP A 716 -26.37 3.53 13.02
N GLY A 717 -27.12 4.44 13.65
CA GLY A 717 -28.56 4.28 13.80
C GLY A 717 -29.32 4.48 12.48
N LEU A 718 -28.85 5.39 11.61
CA LEU A 718 -29.32 5.46 10.23
C LEU A 718 -29.06 4.14 9.50
N LEU A 719 -27.82 3.64 9.52
CA LEU A 719 -27.45 2.39 8.86
C LEU A 719 -28.32 1.22 9.34
N ASP A 720 -28.51 1.06 10.64
CA ASP A 720 -29.39 0.04 11.23
C ASP A 720 -30.85 0.20 10.75
N GLY A 721 -31.35 1.43 10.71
CA GLY A 721 -32.69 1.73 10.20
C GLY A 721 -32.86 1.39 8.73
N LEU A 722 -31.86 1.68 7.88
CA LEU A 722 -31.88 1.35 6.46
C LEU A 722 -31.81 -0.16 6.23
N LEU A 723 -31.00 -0.87 7.02
CA LEU A 723 -30.91 -2.33 7.00
C LEU A 723 -32.21 -3.00 7.45
N ALA A 724 -32.87 -2.45 8.47
CA ALA A 724 -34.19 -2.91 8.91
C ALA A 724 -35.26 -2.68 7.83
N PHE A 725 -35.26 -1.51 7.18
CA PHE A 725 -36.14 -1.21 6.05
C PHE A 725 -35.88 -2.16 4.86
N ALA A 726 -34.62 -2.46 4.56
CA ALA A 726 -34.21 -3.44 3.57
C ALA A 726 -34.74 -4.85 3.89
N GLY A 727 -34.74 -5.23 5.17
CA GLY A 727 -35.32 -6.48 5.68
C GLY A 727 -36.86 -6.54 5.66
N GLY A 728 -37.54 -5.46 5.30
CA GLY A 728 -39.00 -5.38 5.25
C GLY A 728 -39.66 -5.03 6.59
N GLU A 729 -38.89 -4.63 7.62
CA GLU A 729 -39.44 -4.19 8.89
C GLU A 729 -39.97 -2.74 8.77
N PRO A 730 -41.26 -2.48 9.04
CA PRO A 730 -41.86 -1.18 8.78
C PRO A 730 -41.62 -0.11 9.87
N GLU A 731 -41.01 -0.44 11.02
CA GLU A 731 -41.24 0.36 12.23
C GLU A 731 -40.16 1.42 12.58
N GLY A 732 -38.99 1.44 11.90
CA GLY A 732 -37.91 2.40 12.22
C GLY A 732 -37.94 3.70 11.42
N LEU A 733 -37.95 3.59 10.08
CA LEU A 733 -37.82 4.73 9.15
C LEU A 733 -39.01 4.89 8.20
N SER A 734 -40.11 4.15 8.37
CA SER A 734 -41.26 4.21 7.46
C SER A 734 -42.59 4.27 8.21
N HIS A 735 -42.96 5.46 8.69
CA HIS A 735 -44.32 5.65 9.23
C HIS A 735 -45.35 5.72 8.08
N ALA A 736 -46.51 5.09 8.28
CA ALA A 736 -47.55 4.94 7.25
C ALA A 736 -48.08 6.27 6.69
N ASP A 737 -48.00 7.36 7.45
CA ASP A 737 -48.50 8.70 7.09
C ASP A 737 -47.45 9.60 6.39
N GLY A 738 -46.24 9.11 6.14
CA GLY A 738 -45.11 9.92 5.62
C GLY A 738 -44.82 9.80 4.13
N ALA A 739 -45.54 8.95 3.39
CA ALA A 739 -45.27 8.70 1.98
C ALA A 739 -45.76 9.85 1.08
N LEU A 740 -44.99 10.16 0.04
CA LEU A 740 -45.29 11.21 -0.91
C LEU A 740 -46.60 10.94 -1.68
N GLY A 741 -47.56 11.86 -1.57
CA GLY A 741 -48.80 11.83 -2.36
C GLY A 741 -48.62 12.14 -3.85
N GLN A 742 -47.51 12.78 -4.23
CA GLN A 742 -47.10 13.07 -5.60
C GLN A 742 -45.58 12.94 -5.72
N ALA A 743 -45.06 12.71 -6.92
CA ALA A 743 -43.62 12.65 -7.14
C ALA A 743 -42.94 13.96 -6.70
N HIS A 744 -41.76 13.85 -6.10
CA HIS A 744 -40.90 14.96 -5.75
C HIS A 744 -39.94 15.24 -6.92
N GLY A 745 -39.85 16.50 -7.34
CA GLY A 745 -38.92 16.96 -8.36
C GLY A 745 -39.01 16.24 -9.72
N SER A 746 -37.87 16.09 -10.41
CA SER A 746 -37.79 15.55 -11.76
C SER A 746 -36.43 14.95 -12.05
N LEU A 747 -36.40 13.87 -12.84
CA LEU A 747 -35.16 13.27 -13.38
C LEU A 747 -34.54 14.13 -14.50
N ALA A 748 -35.23 15.16 -14.97
CA ALA A 748 -34.68 16.07 -15.96
C ALA A 748 -33.73 17.09 -15.30
N GLY A 749 -32.54 17.27 -15.88
CA GLY A 749 -31.57 18.25 -15.39
C GLY A 749 -30.72 17.77 -14.20
N LEU A 750 -30.66 16.45 -13.97
CA LEU A 750 -29.69 15.86 -13.06
C LEU A 750 -28.25 16.11 -13.54
N PRO A 751 -27.24 16.05 -12.64
CA PRO A 751 -25.85 16.32 -13.00
C PRO A 751 -25.33 15.43 -14.13
N ALA A 752 -24.55 16.03 -15.02
CA ALA A 752 -23.83 15.32 -16.07
C ALA A 752 -22.38 15.06 -15.65
N ARG A 753 -21.78 14.00 -16.21
CA ARG A 753 -20.36 13.65 -16.07
C ARG A 753 -19.45 14.82 -16.43
N ASN A 754 -18.27 14.89 -15.81
CA ASN A 754 -17.29 15.94 -16.06
C ASN A 754 -16.87 15.95 -17.54
N PRO A 755 -17.22 16.99 -18.32
CA PRO A 755 -16.92 17.02 -19.76
C PRO A 755 -15.44 17.26 -20.05
N ASP A 756 -14.67 17.74 -19.06
CA ASP A 756 -13.26 18.10 -19.19
C ASP A 756 -12.34 16.89 -18.90
N TYR A 757 -12.89 15.74 -18.46
CA TYR A 757 -12.15 14.53 -18.10
C TYR A 757 -12.58 13.32 -18.96
N ASP A 758 -11.62 12.62 -19.57
CA ASP A 758 -11.91 11.36 -20.27
C ASP A 758 -11.98 10.20 -19.27
N PHE A 759 -13.18 9.91 -18.77
CA PHE A 759 -13.38 8.89 -17.74
C PHE A 759 -13.02 7.47 -18.19
N LYS A 760 -12.85 7.21 -19.50
CA LYS A 760 -12.36 5.93 -20.02
C LYS A 760 -10.92 5.62 -19.62
N LEU A 761 -10.16 6.62 -19.20
CA LEU A 761 -8.80 6.43 -18.72
C LEU A 761 -8.73 5.65 -17.41
N VAL A 762 -9.83 5.63 -16.65
CA VAL A 762 -9.90 5.05 -15.30
C VAL A 762 -11.02 4.02 -15.17
N SER A 763 -12.06 4.14 -16.00
CA SER A 763 -13.21 3.23 -15.97
C SER A 763 -12.98 1.92 -16.71
N ARG A 764 -13.05 0.81 -15.98
CA ARG A 764 -13.04 -0.54 -16.57
C ARG A 764 -14.33 -0.83 -17.31
N VAL A 765 -15.46 -0.36 -16.79
CA VAL A 765 -16.78 -0.58 -17.39
C VAL A 765 -16.93 0.05 -18.77
N LEU A 766 -16.30 1.21 -18.99
CA LEU A 766 -16.32 1.88 -20.30
C LEU A 766 -15.32 1.30 -21.31
N THR A 767 -14.36 0.49 -20.87
CA THR A 767 -13.25 -0.02 -21.69
C THR A 767 -13.31 -1.51 -21.95
N GLU A 768 -13.88 -2.28 -21.04
CA GLU A 768 -14.00 -3.73 -21.11
C GLU A 768 -15.47 -4.16 -21.21
N PRO A 769 -15.81 -5.20 -21.99
CA PRO A 769 -17.15 -5.75 -21.99
C PRO A 769 -17.40 -6.59 -20.73
N LEU A 770 -18.63 -6.56 -20.19
CA LEU A 770 -19.04 -7.43 -19.10
C LEU A 770 -18.82 -8.90 -19.48
N ARG A 771 -17.99 -9.61 -18.70
CA ARG A 771 -17.78 -11.05 -18.85
C ARG A 771 -18.48 -11.78 -17.71
N CYS A 772 -19.59 -12.45 -18.03
CA CYS A 772 -20.24 -13.34 -17.08
C CYS A 772 -19.43 -14.64 -16.99
N TYR A 773 -18.73 -14.83 -15.88
CA TYR A 773 -18.31 -16.16 -15.48
C TYR A 773 -19.52 -16.81 -14.81
N PRO A 774 -19.96 -18.03 -15.21
CA PRO A 774 -20.93 -18.73 -14.41
C PRO A 774 -20.38 -18.85 -12.98
N ASN A 775 -21.25 -18.93 -11.98
CA ASN A 775 -20.91 -19.33 -10.60
C ASN A 775 -20.34 -20.78 -10.53
N GLY A 776 -19.65 -21.24 -11.57
CA GLY A 776 -18.95 -22.51 -11.64
C GLY A 776 -17.71 -22.46 -10.76
N ALA A 777 -17.31 -23.64 -10.29
CA ALA A 777 -16.04 -23.87 -9.59
C ALA A 777 -14.95 -22.95 -10.17
N ALA A 778 -14.39 -22.10 -9.30
CA ALA A 778 -13.57 -20.97 -9.69
C ALA A 778 -12.44 -21.38 -10.64
N GLY A 779 -12.64 -21.16 -11.93
CA GLY A 779 -11.56 -20.98 -12.89
C GLY A 779 -11.19 -19.51 -12.83
N LEU A 780 -10.22 -19.16 -11.98
CA LEU A 780 -9.71 -17.81 -11.78
C LEU A 780 -9.35 -17.12 -13.11
N PRO A 781 -9.92 -15.96 -13.45
CA PRO A 781 -9.44 -15.11 -14.53
C PRO A 781 -8.71 -13.89 -13.96
N GLY A 782 -7.40 -14.03 -13.73
CA GLY A 782 -6.45 -12.93 -13.49
C GLY A 782 -5.25 -12.93 -14.44
N ALA A 783 -5.07 -13.98 -15.25
CA ALA A 783 -4.04 -14.02 -16.27
C ALA A 783 -4.58 -13.47 -17.59
N LEU A 784 -3.91 -12.44 -18.14
CA LEU A 784 -3.98 -12.11 -19.56
C LEU A 784 -3.87 -13.40 -20.40
N PRO A 785 -4.60 -13.56 -21.51
CA PRO A 785 -4.50 -14.75 -22.34
C PRO A 785 -3.06 -14.92 -22.85
N ILE A 786 -2.39 -15.96 -22.35
CA ILE A 786 -1.07 -16.38 -22.84
C ILE A 786 -1.23 -16.77 -24.32
N PRO A 787 -0.44 -16.21 -25.26
CA PRO A 787 -0.44 -16.71 -26.63
C PRO A 787 0.01 -18.17 -26.61
N GLY A 788 -0.83 -19.05 -27.14
CA GLY A 788 -0.61 -20.50 -27.14
C GLY A 788 0.78 -20.87 -27.67
N PRO A 789 1.35 -21.99 -27.19
CA PRO A 789 2.69 -22.42 -27.59
C PRO A 789 2.76 -22.57 -29.11
N ARG A 790 3.76 -21.93 -29.74
CA ARG A 790 4.14 -22.25 -31.12
C ARG A 790 4.45 -23.75 -31.19
N PRO A 791 4.03 -24.46 -32.25
CA PRO A 791 4.29 -25.88 -32.38
C PRO A 791 5.80 -26.14 -32.40
N GLY A 792 6.30 -26.83 -31.37
CA GLY A 792 7.63 -27.43 -31.36
C GLY A 792 7.71 -28.62 -32.32
N PRO A 793 8.93 -29.03 -32.72
CA PRO A 793 9.14 -29.92 -33.86
C PRO A 793 8.66 -31.34 -33.58
N GLU A 794 8.17 -31.99 -34.65
CA GLU A 794 7.66 -33.35 -34.67
C GLU A 794 8.50 -34.36 -33.86
N PRO A 795 7.87 -35.22 -33.03
CA PRO A 795 8.57 -36.35 -32.44
C PRO A 795 8.79 -37.45 -33.47
N ARG A 796 10.01 -37.98 -33.48
CA ARG A 796 10.41 -39.15 -34.28
C ARG A 796 9.59 -40.38 -33.91
N LYS A 797 9.14 -41.10 -34.94
CA LYS A 797 8.53 -42.43 -34.88
C LYS A 797 9.39 -43.42 -34.09
N GLY A 798 8.76 -44.15 -33.17
CA GLY A 798 9.31 -45.31 -32.49
C GLY A 798 8.16 -46.08 -31.82
N ASP A 799 8.03 -47.35 -32.19
CA ASP A 799 6.88 -48.23 -32.00
C ASP A 799 6.56 -48.64 -30.56
N GLY A 800 5.29 -49.01 -30.34
CA GLY A 800 4.93 -50.17 -29.52
C GLY A 800 3.96 -49.94 -28.35
N GLY A 801 2.67 -50.29 -28.59
CA GLY A 801 1.60 -50.83 -27.70
C GLY A 801 1.49 -50.43 -26.22
N SER A 802 0.32 -50.38 -25.57
CA SER A 802 -1.04 -50.86 -25.84
C SER A 802 -1.92 -50.45 -24.64
N GLU A 803 -3.12 -49.92 -24.91
CA GLU A 803 -4.41 -50.02 -24.16
C GLU A 803 -4.45 -49.66 -22.65
N THR A 804 -5.40 -48.91 -22.07
CA THR A 804 -6.87 -48.88 -22.23
C THR A 804 -7.54 -47.65 -21.57
N LEU A 805 -8.77 -47.35 -22.01
CA LEU A 805 -9.96 -46.88 -21.24
C LEU A 805 -10.08 -45.40 -20.81
N ASP A 806 -10.47 -44.50 -21.72
CA ASP A 806 -11.55 -43.52 -21.40
C ASP A 806 -12.24 -42.96 -22.67
N SER A 807 -12.84 -43.84 -23.45
CA SER A 807 -13.52 -43.53 -24.71
C SER A 807 -15.03 -43.33 -24.55
N ARG A 808 -15.49 -42.50 -23.60
CA ARG A 808 -16.95 -42.28 -23.39
C ARG A 808 -17.45 -40.85 -23.18
N LEU A 809 -16.67 -39.81 -23.49
CA LEU A 809 -17.15 -38.42 -23.36
C LEU A 809 -16.76 -37.50 -24.52
N ARG A 810 -16.95 -37.93 -25.78
CA ARG A 810 -16.74 -37.06 -26.96
C ARG A 810 -17.83 -37.12 -28.05
N ASP A 811 -19.10 -37.36 -27.67
CA ASP A 811 -20.22 -37.38 -28.63
C ASP A 811 -21.40 -36.44 -28.29
N VAL A 812 -21.17 -35.26 -27.69
CA VAL A 812 -22.26 -34.27 -27.43
C VAL A 812 -21.98 -32.84 -27.92
N ALA A 813 -20.81 -32.53 -28.52
CA ALA A 813 -20.52 -31.16 -28.99
C ALA A 813 -20.20 -31.09 -30.49
N ALA A 814 -20.96 -31.81 -31.31
CA ALA A 814 -20.90 -31.73 -32.77
C ALA A 814 -22.31 -31.66 -33.37
N GLN A 815 -23.13 -30.69 -32.96
CA GLN A 815 -24.41 -30.38 -33.61
C GLN A 815 -24.98 -29.01 -33.17
N ALA A 816 -24.30 -27.91 -33.52
CA ALA A 816 -24.93 -26.58 -33.49
C ALA A 816 -24.17 -25.52 -34.33
N ASN A 817 -23.59 -25.90 -35.47
CA ASN A 817 -22.98 -24.94 -36.38
C ASN A 817 -23.25 -25.31 -37.84
N ALA A 818 -24.51 -25.09 -38.26
CA ALA A 818 -24.91 -25.08 -39.67
C ALA A 818 -26.33 -24.52 -39.80
N SER A 819 -26.49 -23.19 -39.79
CA SER A 819 -27.50 -22.44 -40.58
C SER A 819 -27.53 -20.97 -40.17
N ALA A 820 -26.93 -20.09 -40.98
CA ALA A 820 -27.49 -18.79 -41.39
C ALA A 820 -26.40 -17.89 -42.02
N GLU A 821 -25.97 -18.23 -43.24
CA GLU A 821 -25.55 -17.25 -44.23
C GLU A 821 -26.53 -17.34 -45.40
N ALA A 822 -27.39 -16.33 -45.55
CA ALA A 822 -28.00 -15.89 -46.81
C ALA A 822 -28.84 -14.63 -46.56
N GLY A 823 -28.38 -13.49 -47.08
CA GLY A 823 -29.09 -12.20 -47.02
C GLY A 823 -28.21 -11.03 -47.45
N GLU A 824 -28.15 -10.81 -48.77
CA GLU A 824 -27.68 -9.59 -49.47
C GLU A 824 -28.33 -8.31 -48.88
N GLY A 825 -27.84 -7.07 -48.99
CA GLY A 825 -26.78 -6.46 -49.78
C GLY A 825 -26.80 -4.92 -49.61
N GLU A 826 -25.90 -4.23 -50.32
CA GLU A 826 -25.78 -2.77 -50.55
C GLU A 826 -25.59 -1.86 -49.32
N ALA A 827 -24.61 -0.95 -49.19
CA ALA A 827 -23.92 -0.11 -50.14
C ALA A 827 -22.49 0.18 -49.61
N SER A 828 -21.45 0.30 -50.43
CA SER A 828 -21.10 1.60 -51.03
C SER A 828 -20.06 1.44 -52.14
N LYS A 829 -20.33 2.13 -53.25
CA LYS A 829 -19.49 2.28 -54.43
C LYS A 829 -18.88 3.69 -54.43
N HIS A 830 -17.74 3.81 -55.12
CA HIS A 830 -17.05 5.02 -55.62
C HIS A 830 -15.95 5.59 -54.69
N TYR A 831 -14.72 5.91 -55.12
CA TYR A 831 -14.16 6.06 -56.47
C TYR A 831 -12.61 6.05 -56.44
N VAL A 832 -12.02 5.29 -57.37
CA VAL A 832 -10.87 5.63 -58.26
C VAL A 832 -9.48 5.95 -57.64
N ARG A 833 -8.47 5.07 -57.78
CA ARG A 833 -7.55 4.82 -58.93
C ARG A 833 -6.36 5.80 -58.96
N GLN A 834 -5.13 5.31 -58.74
CA GLN A 834 -4.01 5.40 -59.69
C GLN A 834 -2.75 4.64 -59.21
N HIS A 835 -2.32 3.73 -60.08
CA HIS A 835 -1.11 2.89 -60.18
C HIS A 835 0.26 3.65 -60.10
N PRO A 836 1.43 3.00 -60.30
CA PRO A 836 2.07 1.91 -59.53
C PRO A 836 3.63 2.13 -59.41
N SER A 837 4.35 1.09 -58.99
CA SER A 837 5.71 0.71 -59.44
C SER A 837 6.96 1.17 -58.66
N LEU A 838 7.72 0.16 -58.20
CA LEU A 838 9.15 -0.13 -58.46
C LEU A 838 9.92 -0.57 -57.20
N LEU A 839 10.15 -1.88 -57.11
CA LEU A 839 11.42 -2.45 -56.62
C LEU A 839 12.44 -2.36 -57.77
N PRO A 840 13.75 -2.20 -57.50
CA PRO A 840 14.58 -3.40 -57.41
C PRO A 840 15.70 -3.36 -56.35
N ALA A 841 16.26 -4.55 -56.11
CA ALA A 841 17.42 -4.87 -55.28
C ALA A 841 18.73 -4.20 -55.73
N ILE A 842 19.71 -4.08 -54.82
CA ILE A 842 21.15 -4.47 -54.97
C ILE A 842 21.91 -4.27 -53.65
N SER A 843 22.92 -5.11 -53.48
CA SER A 843 23.76 -5.39 -52.33
C SER A 843 24.92 -4.41 -52.05
N THR A 844 25.48 -4.56 -50.83
CA THR A 844 26.91 -4.40 -50.44
C THR A 844 27.63 -3.04 -50.54
N GLY A 845 28.15 -2.57 -49.39
CA GLY A 845 29.49 -1.96 -49.31
C GLY A 845 29.64 -0.63 -48.54
N TYR A 846 30.63 -0.60 -47.63
CA TYR A 846 31.27 0.52 -46.91
C TYR A 846 30.65 1.00 -45.60
N SER A 847 31.39 1.43 -44.57
CA SER A 847 32.69 1.09 -43.93
C SER A 847 32.91 2.18 -42.88
N ASN A 848 33.37 1.78 -41.68
CA ASN A 848 34.14 2.54 -40.69
C ASN A 848 34.49 4.00 -41.02
N ALA A 849 33.68 4.96 -40.55
CA ALA A 849 34.09 6.37 -40.41
C ALA A 849 33.39 7.12 -39.25
N ALA A 850 32.33 6.57 -38.64
CA ALA A 850 31.53 7.28 -37.64
C ALA A 850 32.03 7.15 -36.18
N LEU A 851 32.98 6.25 -35.89
CA LEU A 851 33.44 6.02 -34.51
C LEU A 851 34.60 6.94 -34.07
N GLY A 852 35.27 7.62 -35.01
CA GLY A 852 36.44 8.47 -34.72
C GLY A 852 36.11 9.87 -34.21
N LEU A 853 34.92 10.41 -34.52
CA LEU A 853 34.55 11.79 -34.16
C LEU A 853 33.91 11.91 -32.77
N ALA A 854 33.29 10.85 -32.25
CA ALA A 854 32.67 10.87 -30.92
C ALA A 854 33.70 10.83 -29.77
N VAL A 855 34.87 10.21 -29.98
CA VAL A 855 35.91 10.06 -28.95
C VAL A 855 36.75 11.35 -28.79
N ALA A 856 36.91 12.13 -29.86
CA ALA A 856 37.63 13.40 -29.81
C ALA A 856 36.84 14.53 -29.10
N GLY A 857 35.50 14.51 -29.19
CA GLY A 857 34.64 15.51 -28.55
C GLY A 857 34.61 15.42 -27.02
N VAL A 858 34.65 14.20 -26.47
CA VAL A 858 34.61 13.96 -25.02
C VAL A 858 35.94 14.31 -24.35
N ALA A 859 37.07 14.11 -25.04
CA ALA A 859 38.40 14.49 -24.54
C ALA A 859 38.58 16.02 -24.45
N LEU A 860 38.02 16.79 -25.39
CA LEU A 860 38.11 18.25 -25.41
C LEU A 860 37.27 18.90 -24.29
N LEU A 861 36.11 18.32 -23.96
CA LEU A 861 35.25 18.80 -22.89
C LEU A 861 35.87 18.56 -21.50
N MET A 862 36.55 17.43 -21.31
CA MET A 862 37.26 17.11 -20.05
C MET A 862 38.51 17.98 -19.84
N ALA A 863 39.22 18.35 -20.91
CA ALA A 863 40.36 19.28 -20.84
C ALA A 863 39.94 20.71 -20.43
N LEU A 864 38.76 21.17 -20.88
CA LEU A 864 38.20 22.48 -20.53
C LEU A 864 37.71 22.54 -19.07
N ILE A 865 37.19 21.43 -18.54
CA ILE A 865 36.75 21.31 -17.14
C ILE A 865 37.95 21.27 -16.18
N LEU A 866 39.04 20.62 -16.57
CA LEU A 866 40.29 20.57 -15.78
C LEU A 866 41.07 21.90 -15.80
N ALA A 867 40.98 22.70 -16.86
CA ALA A 867 41.62 24.01 -16.93
C ALA A 867 40.96 25.05 -15.99
N ARG A 868 39.65 24.94 -15.72
CA ARG A 868 38.92 25.85 -14.81
C ARG A 868 39.19 25.61 -13.32
N ARG A 869 39.75 24.47 -12.91
CA ARG A 869 40.09 24.17 -11.51
C ARG A 869 41.48 24.63 -11.06
N ARG A 870 42.34 25.14 -11.96
CA ARG A 870 43.71 25.59 -11.62
C ARG A 870 43.88 27.09 -11.38
N SER A 871 42.84 27.92 -11.54
CA SER A 871 42.93 29.37 -11.35
C SER A 871 42.15 29.86 -10.11
N ALA A 872 42.50 29.35 -8.93
CA ALA A 872 42.04 29.91 -7.65
C ALA A 872 43.01 29.59 -6.50
N LYS A 873 44.29 29.95 -6.65
CA LYS A 873 45.24 30.10 -5.53
C LYS A 873 46.19 31.27 -5.78
N GLY A 874 46.10 32.29 -4.93
CA GLY A 874 47.21 33.19 -4.61
C GLY A 874 47.02 34.67 -4.97
N ALA A 875 46.65 35.50 -4.00
CA ALA A 875 47.23 36.83 -3.78
C ALA A 875 46.99 37.27 -2.33
N VAL A 876 48.04 37.76 -1.69
CA VAL A 876 48.16 38.09 -0.26
C VAL A 876 48.77 39.51 -0.13
N LEU A 877 48.32 40.26 0.90
CA LEU A 877 48.83 41.53 1.55
C LEU A 877 48.36 42.91 1.01
N PRO A 878 48.33 44.01 1.82
CA PRO A 878 47.98 44.15 3.27
C PRO A 878 47.23 45.50 3.60
N PRO A 879 47.29 46.15 4.80
CA PRO A 879 46.09 46.56 5.55
C PRO A 879 45.86 48.10 5.60
N LYS A 880 44.63 48.54 5.90
CA LYS A 880 44.40 49.90 6.43
C LYS A 880 43.34 49.93 7.53
N THR A 881 43.69 50.70 8.54
CA THR A 881 43.12 50.95 9.86
C THR A 881 42.05 52.06 9.87
N ARG A 882 41.30 52.10 10.99
CA ARG A 882 40.44 53.16 11.61
C ARG A 882 38.96 52.73 11.69
N SER A 883 38.42 52.34 12.85
CA SER A 883 38.13 53.06 14.11
C SER A 883 36.92 54.00 14.05
N LEU A 884 35.84 53.69 14.79
CA LEU A 884 35.23 54.49 15.89
C LEU A 884 33.70 54.30 16.01
N GLY A 885 33.26 54.17 17.28
CA GLY A 885 31.91 54.50 17.79
C GLY A 885 30.87 53.38 17.69
N GLY A 886 30.14 52.97 18.71
CA GLY A 886 29.88 53.57 20.02
C GLY A 886 28.37 53.55 20.32
N ILE A 887 27.94 52.60 21.15
CA ILE A 887 26.95 52.70 22.25
C ILE A 887 25.48 53.10 21.96
N SER A 888 24.61 52.41 22.70
CA SER A 888 23.19 52.66 23.05
C SER A 888 22.16 52.09 22.07
N GLY A 889 21.02 51.55 22.51
CA GLY A 889 20.45 51.48 23.84
C GLY A 889 19.09 50.78 23.72
N ALA A 890 18.74 50.01 24.75
CA ALA A 890 17.52 49.21 24.82
C ALA A 890 16.25 50.03 25.10
N ARG A 891 15.10 49.34 24.88
CA ARG A 891 13.71 49.59 25.33
C ARG A 891 12.89 50.48 24.38
N ARG A 892 11.72 50.04 23.88
CA ARG A 892 10.50 49.81 24.65
C ARG A 892 9.43 49.04 23.85
N ARG A 893 8.56 48.41 24.65
CA ARG A 893 7.26 47.78 24.39
C ARG A 893 6.28 48.63 23.56
N SER A 894 5.41 47.98 22.80
CA SER A 894 3.92 48.05 22.87
C SER A 894 3.30 47.46 21.58
N VAL A 895 2.55 46.35 21.60
CA VAL A 895 1.08 46.24 21.80
C VAL A 895 0.27 46.32 20.48
N THR A 896 -0.44 45.20 20.23
CA THR A 896 -1.74 44.98 19.53
C THR A 896 -1.95 45.27 18.04
N ASN A 897 -2.55 44.24 17.40
CA ASN A 897 -3.65 44.22 16.42
C ASN A 897 -3.58 45.13 15.18
N VAL A 898 -3.81 44.54 14.01
CA VAL A 898 -5.10 44.54 13.29
C VAL A 898 -4.94 43.74 11.99
N ALA A 899 -6.03 43.07 11.62
CA ALA A 899 -6.24 42.23 10.46
C ALA A 899 -5.92 42.88 9.09
N SER A 900 -5.55 42.00 8.15
CA SER A 900 -6.12 41.94 6.79
C SER A 900 -5.78 40.58 6.19
#